data_AF-A0A1Y3XQ19-F1
#
_entry.id   AF-A0A1Y3XQ19-F1
#
_cell.length_a   1.000
_cell.length_b   1.000
_cell.length_c   1.000
_cell.angle_alpha   90.00
_cell.angle_beta   90.00
_cell.angle_gamma   90.00
#
_symmetry.space_group_name_H-M   'P 1'
#
loop_
_entity.id
_entity.type
_entity.pdbx_description
1 polymer ?
#
loop_
_entity_poly.entity_id
_entity_poly.type
_entity_poly.pdbx_seq_one_letter_code
_entity_poly.pdbx_strand_id
1 'polypeptide(L)'
;MSEVEPTPHAPLALNRRSFLKLVIDASGTAAAASALPATASAADAPTSYPQKFTFAIMSDVHYLSPDLIAQNAAYEIAENSDRKMFSESADILNRALEVVVEQAPDMVVVPGDLTKDGEYLGHEQVRDLFKRAQEQIAEQHDGKQTKFFVINGNHDLNNHHAKDFAQAGAEDTEAPDAQRTSPTQYKDEIWADFGYAEATACFDRSGTRDGSLSYVVRPCPGLTLIVVDSCSYNLPGDGTGLAQETQDGMTQELVDWVCAQAKAARAAGDVVVAMQHHGIVEHFGYEDEIFGEYLVNKNLSYTDVAEQYADAGISAIFTGHMHANDIAKHTSAAGNTIYDIETGSLVTYPSHMRLGSFEFAQTGDTLECTMTVDDQPLGTVDFSIAQAGGLNDVASQDITEYGKSRTLTVESVTTMLDGYVVDPLLAQVEASGGVKATIAGLLGCDANALDGQLWALLTGMLPTSIDDAIAQGFYISKKVLIMQVDVALFYNAASGRIEAWQLAETPATASALDVTLTPAEEEQIVNALSATPSTMAEGDECALYITAQDFSAFIDGLLAELDQKILLDTANGGQQALRDIVSALVKSLLESPVNDTYSVLGLVDFAYQDHLLGNEQSGGEAVSSAIAGIENDNLLGTLVGTQVNGLLAKDSAFMTLAGKVACVPSDLIKQEGSNVIGGLVVGPLLLGKVETLADLVELLTGSMLGLDLGGTVAGLVPSIELFGQPIPQLAAGALKALVTDENVNGASADESDHHLVMQAAATIPEEEAPSKSGLQNTIGSAEKVDTTGASSSAVKEFEAALAAARSVMSDPDATEAEISAAQTRLANAIKAVEESKAHGVQGSSGSSDGGSGNDDTSGNGNGNGDGNLLQTGGVSMTASLAAFLAGGGAIAAGIKARMSGRGNRE
;
A
#
# COMPACT_ATOMS: atom_id res chain seq x y z
N MET A 1 36.40 -41.23 -23.90
CA MET A 1 35.58 -42.35 -23.39
C MET A 1 34.94 -41.85 -22.10
N SER A 2 33.67 -41.51 -22.00
CA SER A 2 32.48 -41.55 -22.87
C SER A 2 31.43 -40.72 -22.09
N GLU A 3 30.83 -39.65 -22.64
CA GLU A 3 29.56 -39.67 -23.43
C GLU A 3 28.37 -40.25 -22.61
N VAL A 4 27.15 -39.69 -22.53
CA VAL A 4 26.38 -38.73 -23.33
C VAL A 4 25.12 -38.30 -22.52
N GLU A 5 24.51 -37.18 -22.93
CA GLU A 5 23.27 -36.50 -22.48
C GLU A 5 22.00 -37.37 -22.21
N PRO A 6 20.97 -36.79 -21.53
CA PRO A 6 19.60 -37.27 -21.59
C PRO A 6 18.61 -36.27 -22.25
N THR A 7 17.69 -36.80 -23.04
CA THR A 7 16.22 -36.53 -23.11
C THR A 7 15.63 -37.33 -24.28
N PRO A 8 14.30 -37.50 -24.46
CA PRO A 8 13.13 -37.30 -23.57
C PRO A 8 12.20 -38.54 -23.55
N HIS A 9 11.06 -38.48 -22.83
CA HIS A 9 9.71 -38.95 -23.24
C HIS A 9 8.77 -39.19 -22.02
N ALA A 10 7.58 -38.57 -22.05
CA ALA A 10 6.34 -39.08 -21.46
C ALA A 10 5.60 -39.97 -22.51
N PRO A 11 4.48 -40.70 -22.26
CA PRO A 11 3.52 -40.59 -21.14
C PRO A 11 2.86 -41.94 -20.66
N LEU A 12 1.85 -41.80 -19.76
CA LEU A 12 0.66 -42.67 -19.52
C LEU A 12 0.54 -43.56 -18.26
N ALA A 13 -0.50 -43.22 -17.49
CA ALA A 13 -1.59 -44.06 -16.96
C ALA A 13 -1.46 -44.81 -15.61
N LEU A 14 -2.38 -44.41 -14.72
CA LEU A 14 -2.76 -44.94 -13.41
C LEU A 14 -3.13 -46.44 -13.39
N ASN A 15 -2.82 -47.11 -12.27
CA ASN A 15 -3.30 -48.47 -12.00
C ASN A 15 -3.93 -48.66 -10.59
N ARG A 16 -5.27 -48.79 -10.62
CA ARG A 16 -6.33 -49.36 -9.76
C ARG A 16 -6.06 -50.18 -8.47
N ARG A 17 -4.90 -50.12 -7.81
CA ARG A 17 -4.66 -50.87 -6.55
C ARG A 17 -4.55 -50.04 -5.27
N SER A 18 -4.66 -48.71 -5.38
CA SER A 18 -4.70 -47.82 -4.21
C SER A 18 -6.12 -47.37 -3.82
N PHE A 19 -7.16 -47.84 -4.53
CA PHE A 19 -8.56 -47.43 -4.35
C PHE A 19 -9.37 -48.33 -3.38
N LEU A 20 -8.77 -49.37 -2.78
CA LEU A 20 -9.50 -50.33 -1.94
C LEU A 20 -9.14 -50.29 -0.44
N LYS A 21 -8.34 -49.31 0.00
CA LYS A 21 -7.95 -49.15 1.41
C LYS A 21 -8.66 -47.99 2.14
N LEU A 22 -9.69 -47.40 1.52
CA LEU A 22 -10.45 -46.25 2.05
C LEU A 22 -11.96 -46.52 2.16
N VAL A 23 -12.39 -47.77 2.39
CA VAL A 23 -13.82 -48.16 2.49
C VAL A 23 -14.15 -48.97 3.75
N ILE A 24 -13.23 -49.09 4.71
CA ILE A 24 -13.50 -49.76 6.00
C ILE A 24 -12.96 -48.88 7.13
N ASP A 25 -13.59 -47.71 7.31
CA ASP A 25 -13.73 -46.99 8.59
C ASP A 25 -15.01 -46.12 8.58
N ALA A 26 -16.01 -46.56 7.80
CA ALA A 26 -17.35 -46.01 7.77
C ALA A 26 -18.27 -46.86 8.65
N SER A 27 -18.16 -46.71 9.97
CA SER A 27 -19.22 -47.10 10.94
C SER A 27 -18.84 -46.67 12.36
N GLY A 28 -19.04 -45.40 12.67
CA GLY A 28 -19.12 -44.97 14.07
C GLY A 28 -18.63 -43.56 14.35
N THR A 29 -19.38 -42.54 13.95
CA THR A 29 -19.91 -41.48 14.84
C THR A 29 -20.57 -40.40 13.99
N ALA A 30 -21.90 -40.48 13.90
CA ALA A 30 -22.76 -39.36 13.55
C ALA A 30 -22.75 -38.38 14.73
N ALA A 31 -21.89 -37.37 14.70
CA ALA A 31 -21.95 -36.16 15.53
C ALA A 31 -20.88 -35.14 15.07
N ALA A 32 -21.01 -34.63 13.85
CA ALA A 32 -20.37 -33.39 13.41
C ALA A 32 -21.13 -32.90 12.18
N ALA A 33 -22.31 -32.30 12.41
CA ALA A 33 -22.89 -31.41 11.41
C ALA A 33 -21.96 -30.20 11.34
N SER A 34 -21.14 -30.15 10.29
CA SER A 34 -20.47 -28.92 9.86
C SER A 34 -21.55 -27.86 9.68
N ALA A 35 -21.53 -26.82 10.51
CA ALA A 35 -22.42 -25.67 10.36
C ALA A 35 -22.19 -25.10 8.96
N LEU A 36 -23.20 -25.17 8.11
CA LEU A 36 -23.23 -24.35 6.89
C LEU A 36 -23.19 -22.88 7.33
N PRO A 37 -22.44 -22.01 6.65
CA PRO A 37 -22.49 -20.58 6.94
C PRO A 37 -23.96 -20.12 6.88
N ALA A 38 -24.36 -19.28 7.83
CA ALA A 38 -25.72 -18.74 7.84
C ALA A 38 -25.95 -17.96 6.53
N THR A 39 -26.77 -18.51 5.65
CA THR A 39 -27.19 -17.85 4.40
C THR A 39 -28.39 -16.95 4.68
N ALA A 40 -28.47 -15.82 4.00
CA ALA A 40 -29.65 -14.94 4.08
C ALA A 40 -30.95 -15.73 3.83
N SER A 41 -32.00 -15.46 4.62
CA SER A 41 -33.32 -16.05 4.39
C SER A 41 -33.86 -15.55 3.06
N ALA A 42 -34.43 -16.46 2.24
CA ALA A 42 -35.21 -16.06 1.08
C ALA A 42 -36.35 -15.13 1.55
N ALA A 43 -36.41 -13.91 1.01
CA ALA A 43 -37.57 -13.05 1.20
C ALA A 43 -38.71 -13.52 0.30
N ASP A 44 -39.95 -13.26 0.71
CA ASP A 44 -41.14 -13.52 -0.12
C ASP A 44 -40.98 -12.90 -1.51
N ALA A 45 -41.48 -13.59 -2.54
CA ALA A 45 -41.41 -13.11 -3.92
C ALA A 45 -42.07 -11.72 -4.02
N PRO A 46 -41.37 -10.69 -4.54
CA PRO A 46 -41.90 -9.34 -4.59
C PRO A 46 -43.07 -9.25 -5.58
N THR A 47 -44.07 -8.44 -5.25
CA THR A 47 -45.24 -8.22 -6.12
C THR A 47 -44.94 -7.36 -7.36
N SER A 48 -43.80 -6.65 -7.37
CA SER A 48 -43.25 -5.93 -8.54
C SER A 48 -41.80 -5.48 -8.31
N TYR A 49 -40.99 -5.47 -9.37
CA TYR A 49 -39.63 -4.89 -9.39
C TYR A 49 -39.68 -3.38 -9.73
N PRO A 50 -38.77 -2.54 -9.19
CA PRO A 50 -38.70 -1.13 -9.57
C PRO A 50 -38.27 -0.98 -11.03
N GLN A 51 -38.82 -0.02 -11.77
CA GLN A 51 -38.37 0.23 -13.15
C GLN A 51 -36.94 0.78 -13.18
N LYS A 52 -36.61 1.66 -12.23
CA LYS A 52 -35.31 2.31 -12.11
C LYS A 52 -34.98 2.50 -10.63
N PHE A 53 -33.73 2.24 -10.26
CA PHE A 53 -33.19 2.42 -8.93
C PHE A 53 -31.83 3.12 -9.04
N THR A 54 -31.73 4.34 -8.51
CA THR A 54 -30.58 5.23 -8.66
C THR A 54 -29.63 5.14 -7.48
N PHE A 55 -28.33 5.33 -7.72
CA PHE A 55 -27.34 5.34 -6.66
C PHE A 55 -26.26 6.40 -6.87
N ALA A 56 -25.58 6.73 -5.79
CA ALA A 56 -24.36 7.51 -5.78
C ALA A 56 -23.25 6.71 -5.07
N ILE A 57 -22.00 6.92 -5.47
CA ILE A 57 -20.81 6.37 -4.82
C ILE A 57 -19.89 7.52 -4.46
N MET A 58 -19.43 7.56 -3.22
CA MET A 58 -18.31 8.39 -2.79
C MET A 58 -17.35 7.49 -2.01
N SER A 59 -16.05 7.59 -2.25
CA SER A 59 -15.04 6.79 -1.54
C SER A 59 -14.00 7.68 -0.89
N ASP A 60 -13.26 7.11 0.06
CA ASP A 60 -12.03 7.69 0.61
C ASP A 60 -12.26 9.14 1.04
N VAL A 61 -13.28 9.31 1.89
CA VAL A 61 -13.73 10.60 2.40
C VAL A 61 -12.64 11.25 3.24
N HIS A 62 -11.86 10.46 3.97
CA HIS A 62 -10.71 10.88 4.77
C HIS A 62 -11.00 12.12 5.63
N TYR A 63 -12.18 12.13 6.25
CA TYR A 63 -12.62 13.27 7.02
C TYR A 63 -11.72 13.47 8.25
N LEU A 64 -11.06 14.62 8.33
CA LEU A 64 -10.45 15.12 9.56
C LEU A 64 -11.34 16.20 10.16
N SER A 65 -11.69 16.04 11.45
CA SER A 65 -12.49 17.04 12.14
C SER A 65 -11.72 18.36 12.24
N PRO A 66 -12.34 19.51 11.88
CA PRO A 66 -11.75 20.83 12.10
C PRO A 66 -11.40 21.09 13.58
N ASP A 67 -12.06 20.41 14.51
CA ASP A 67 -11.78 20.53 15.95
C ASP A 67 -10.46 19.86 16.37
N LEU A 68 -9.88 19.01 15.52
CA LEU A 68 -8.60 18.32 15.73
C LEU A 68 -7.43 19.00 15.00
N ILE A 69 -7.69 20.12 14.32
CA ILE A 69 -6.70 20.84 13.50
C ILE A 69 -6.22 22.09 14.23
N ALA A 70 -4.91 22.30 14.24
CA ALA A 70 -4.28 23.59 14.50
C ALA A 70 -2.97 23.69 13.72
N GLN A 71 -2.64 24.90 13.26
CA GLN A 71 -1.38 25.15 12.56
C GLN A 71 -0.19 25.07 13.53
N ASN A 72 0.62 24.03 13.37
CA ASN A 72 1.86 23.76 14.10
C ASN A 72 2.75 22.81 13.28
N ALA A 73 3.99 22.60 13.72
CA ALA A 73 4.96 21.78 12.99
C ALA A 73 4.48 20.34 12.75
N ALA A 74 3.84 19.69 13.73
CA ALA A 74 3.29 18.34 13.56
C ALA A 74 2.22 18.28 12.46
N TYR A 75 1.36 19.28 12.38
CA TYR A 75 0.34 19.38 11.34
C TYR A 75 0.95 19.68 9.96
N GLU A 76 1.91 20.59 9.86
CA GLU A 76 2.62 20.89 8.61
C GLU A 76 3.36 19.64 8.06
N ILE A 77 3.96 18.84 8.95
CA ILE A 77 4.57 17.56 8.58
C ILE A 77 3.50 16.59 8.06
N ALA A 78 2.36 16.49 8.75
CA ALA A 78 1.28 15.60 8.34
C ALA A 78 0.67 16.02 6.99
N GLU A 79 0.43 17.31 6.76
CA GLU A 79 -0.15 17.86 5.51
C GLU A 79 0.77 17.60 4.32
N ASN A 80 2.09 17.68 4.53
CA ASN A 80 3.07 17.41 3.48
C ASN A 80 3.48 15.93 3.37
N SER A 81 3.08 15.06 4.29
CA SER A 81 3.38 13.62 4.22
C SER A 81 2.31 12.80 3.49
N ASP A 82 1.27 13.48 2.99
CA ASP A 82 0.13 12.88 2.32
C ASP A 82 -0.29 13.77 1.14
N ARG A 83 -0.94 13.19 0.14
CA ARG A 83 -1.54 13.89 -1.01
C ARG A 83 -2.98 14.35 -0.74
N LYS A 84 -3.56 13.90 0.38
CA LYS A 84 -4.95 14.19 0.79
C LYS A 84 -5.10 15.64 1.26
N MET A 85 -6.12 16.32 0.75
CA MET A 85 -6.61 17.63 1.17
C MET A 85 -7.46 17.50 2.44
N PHE A 86 -6.92 16.88 3.50
CA PHE A 86 -7.68 16.62 4.73
C PHE A 86 -7.98 17.88 5.55
N SER A 87 -7.26 18.98 5.29
CA SER A 87 -7.56 20.30 5.83
C SER A 87 -8.91 20.82 5.32
N GLU A 88 -9.22 20.51 4.07
CA GLU A 88 -10.44 20.88 3.35
C GLU A 88 -11.53 19.79 3.39
N SER A 89 -11.27 18.62 3.99
CA SER A 89 -12.16 17.45 3.92
C SER A 89 -13.59 17.75 4.35
N ALA A 90 -13.77 18.63 5.34
CA ALA A 90 -15.09 19.00 5.82
C ALA A 90 -15.90 19.80 4.80
N ASP A 91 -15.28 20.75 4.09
CA ASP A 91 -15.95 21.53 3.04
C ASP A 91 -16.22 20.67 1.81
N ILE A 92 -15.26 19.83 1.43
CA ILE A 92 -15.38 18.89 0.30
C ILE A 92 -16.53 17.89 0.55
N LEU A 93 -16.57 17.27 1.73
CA LEU A 93 -17.65 16.34 2.07
C LEU A 93 -19.02 17.03 2.09
N ASN A 94 -19.12 18.25 2.63
CA ASN A 94 -20.37 19.00 2.58
C ASN A 94 -20.81 19.23 1.12
N ARG A 95 -19.89 19.61 0.23
CA ARG A 95 -20.21 19.77 -1.20
C ARG A 95 -20.67 18.46 -1.85
N ALA A 96 -20.02 17.34 -1.56
CA ALA A 96 -20.44 16.03 -2.06
C ALA A 96 -21.86 15.67 -1.56
N LEU A 97 -22.16 15.95 -0.30
CA LEU A 97 -23.50 15.71 0.26
C LEU A 97 -24.55 16.66 -0.31
N GLU A 98 -24.20 17.91 -0.64
CA GLU A 98 -25.10 18.81 -1.40
C GLU A 98 -25.46 18.21 -2.76
N VAL A 99 -24.48 17.68 -3.50
CA VAL A 99 -24.74 16.98 -4.77
C VAL A 99 -25.65 15.78 -4.54
N VAL A 100 -25.42 14.97 -3.50
CA VAL A 100 -26.30 13.86 -3.14
C VAL A 100 -27.72 14.32 -2.80
N VAL A 101 -27.86 15.43 -2.07
CA VAL A 101 -29.18 16.02 -1.75
C VAL A 101 -29.88 16.48 -3.04
N GLU A 102 -29.17 17.17 -3.94
CA GLU A 102 -29.70 17.65 -5.22
C GLU A 102 -30.17 16.50 -6.13
N GLN A 103 -29.38 15.42 -6.21
CA GLN A 103 -29.68 14.25 -7.04
C GLN A 103 -30.72 13.33 -6.40
N ALA A 104 -30.78 13.32 -5.06
CA ALA A 104 -31.65 12.48 -4.24
C ALA A 104 -31.66 11.01 -4.72
N PRO A 105 -30.52 10.29 -4.73
CA PRO A 105 -30.46 8.90 -5.18
C PRO A 105 -31.28 7.97 -4.27
N ASP A 106 -31.58 6.75 -4.71
CA ASP A 106 -32.26 5.76 -3.87
C ASP A 106 -31.30 5.14 -2.84
N MET A 107 -30.02 5.00 -3.18
CA MET A 107 -28.96 4.65 -2.24
C MET A 107 -27.66 5.43 -2.45
N VAL A 108 -26.86 5.52 -1.39
CA VAL A 108 -25.47 6.01 -1.40
C VAL A 108 -24.58 4.90 -0.88
N VAL A 109 -23.49 4.63 -1.59
CA VAL A 109 -22.49 3.61 -1.27
C VAL A 109 -21.18 4.31 -0.89
N VAL A 110 -20.57 3.89 0.23
CA VAL A 110 -19.29 4.44 0.71
C VAL A 110 -18.31 3.30 1.02
N PRO A 111 -17.40 2.93 0.09
CA PRO A 111 -16.51 1.79 0.22
C PRO A 111 -15.23 2.08 1.02
N GLY A 112 -15.38 2.63 2.24
CA GLY A 112 -14.26 2.77 3.18
C GLY A 112 -13.61 4.15 3.25
N ASP A 113 -12.64 4.23 4.16
CA ASP A 113 -11.85 5.40 4.52
C ASP A 113 -12.70 6.63 4.78
N LEU A 114 -13.61 6.48 5.73
CA LEU A 114 -14.57 7.51 6.14
C LEU A 114 -13.87 8.67 6.86
N THR A 115 -12.80 8.37 7.58
CA THR A 115 -12.01 9.30 8.39
C THR A 115 -10.55 9.27 7.97
N LYS A 116 -9.78 10.34 8.29
CA LYS A 116 -8.36 10.42 7.93
C LYS A 116 -7.57 9.26 8.53
N ASP A 117 -7.71 9.02 9.84
CA ASP A 117 -6.97 7.97 10.54
C ASP A 117 -7.78 7.34 11.69
N GLY A 118 -9.10 7.17 11.52
CA GLY A 118 -9.92 6.42 12.46
C GLY A 118 -10.27 7.17 13.73
N GLU A 119 -10.19 8.51 13.71
CA GLU A 119 -10.59 9.37 14.82
C GLU A 119 -12.08 9.18 15.12
N TYR A 120 -12.42 8.79 16.35
CA TYR A 120 -13.80 8.57 16.78
C TYR A 120 -14.68 9.80 16.56
N LEU A 121 -14.14 10.99 16.84
CA LEU A 121 -14.85 12.26 16.59
C LEU A 121 -15.16 12.47 15.10
N GLY A 122 -14.23 12.12 14.21
CA GLY A 122 -14.45 12.20 12.77
C GLY A 122 -15.61 11.30 12.35
N HIS A 123 -15.60 10.05 12.80
CA HIS A 123 -16.68 9.09 12.54
C HIS A 123 -18.05 9.60 13.00
N GLU A 124 -18.15 10.15 14.21
CA GLU A 124 -19.39 10.73 14.71
C GLU A 124 -19.90 11.91 13.85
N GLN A 125 -18.99 12.78 13.42
CA GLN A 125 -19.33 13.95 12.62
C GLN A 125 -19.76 13.57 11.19
N VAL A 126 -19.07 12.62 10.54
CA VAL A 126 -19.49 12.11 9.22
C VAL A 126 -20.86 11.44 9.31
N ARG A 127 -21.09 10.59 10.32
CA ARG A 127 -22.42 10.00 10.59
C ARG A 127 -23.52 11.06 10.68
N ASP A 128 -23.28 12.14 11.43
CA ASP A 128 -24.26 13.21 11.61
C ASP A 128 -24.49 14.00 10.32
N LEU A 129 -23.45 14.19 9.49
CA LEU A 129 -23.57 14.79 8.16
C LEU A 129 -24.41 13.92 7.23
N PHE A 130 -24.24 12.60 7.24
CA PHE A 130 -25.05 11.69 6.44
C PHE A 130 -26.51 11.68 6.89
N LYS A 131 -26.78 11.66 8.21
CA LYS A 131 -28.16 11.78 8.73
C LYS A 131 -28.81 13.08 8.27
N ARG A 132 -28.08 14.19 8.32
CA ARG A 132 -28.56 15.49 7.85
C ARG A 132 -28.89 15.46 6.35
N ALA A 133 -28.05 14.83 5.53
CA ALA A 133 -28.33 14.69 4.10
C ALA A 133 -29.60 13.87 3.85
N GLN A 134 -29.81 12.76 4.58
CA GLN A 134 -31.05 11.97 4.50
C GLN A 134 -32.29 12.81 4.88
N GLU A 135 -32.21 13.59 5.96
CA GLU A 135 -33.28 14.51 6.38
C GLU A 135 -33.57 15.55 5.31
N GLN A 136 -32.53 16.18 4.75
CA GLN A 136 -32.67 17.17 3.68
C GLN A 136 -33.29 16.59 2.42
N ILE A 137 -32.92 15.37 2.01
CA ILE A 137 -33.54 14.69 0.88
C ILE A 137 -35.01 14.44 1.14
N ALA A 138 -35.36 13.92 2.33
CA ALA A 138 -36.76 13.67 2.68
C ALA A 138 -37.59 14.97 2.69
N GLU A 139 -37.02 16.08 3.16
CA GLU A 139 -37.67 17.39 3.16
C GLU A 139 -37.82 17.99 1.76
N GLN A 140 -36.81 17.83 0.89
CA GLN A 140 -36.76 18.48 -0.42
C GLN A 140 -37.35 17.65 -1.57
N HIS A 141 -37.45 16.32 -1.41
CA HIS A 141 -37.86 15.38 -2.46
C HIS A 141 -39.03 14.50 -2.03
N ASP A 142 -40.15 15.12 -1.62
CA ASP A 142 -41.44 14.46 -1.36
C ASP A 142 -41.37 13.27 -0.38
N GLY A 143 -40.52 13.35 0.64
CA GLY A 143 -40.34 12.29 1.64
C GLY A 143 -39.48 11.12 1.17
N LYS A 144 -38.73 11.27 0.07
CA LYS A 144 -37.81 10.24 -0.43
C LYS A 144 -36.86 9.77 0.69
N GLN A 145 -36.74 8.45 0.83
CA GLN A 145 -35.90 7.81 1.83
C GLN A 145 -34.65 7.24 1.15
N THR A 146 -33.59 8.04 1.09
CA THR A 146 -32.29 7.59 0.56
C THR A 146 -31.57 6.74 1.60
N LYS A 147 -31.16 5.54 1.21
CA LYS A 147 -30.37 4.63 2.07
C LYS A 147 -28.89 4.93 1.94
N PHE A 148 -28.13 4.85 3.02
CA PHE A 148 -26.67 4.95 3.00
C PHE A 148 -26.10 3.62 3.50
N PHE A 149 -25.18 3.05 2.73
CA PHE A 149 -24.46 1.83 3.08
C PHE A 149 -22.98 2.13 3.17
N VAL A 150 -22.37 1.77 4.30
CA VAL A 150 -20.97 2.10 4.60
C VAL A 150 -20.20 0.84 4.98
N ILE A 151 -18.91 0.82 4.67
CA ILE A 151 -17.95 -0.13 5.21
C ILE A 151 -16.69 0.63 5.58
N ASN A 152 -15.82 0.00 6.38
CA ASN A 152 -14.54 0.56 6.79
C ASN A 152 -13.51 0.45 5.65
N GLY A 153 -12.60 1.41 5.60
CA GLY A 153 -11.32 1.28 4.92
C GLY A 153 -10.18 1.00 5.88
N ASN A 154 -8.94 0.98 5.37
CA ASN A 154 -7.78 0.62 6.17
C ASN A 154 -7.42 1.70 7.20
N HIS A 155 -7.90 2.94 7.03
CA HIS A 155 -7.65 4.03 7.96
C HIS A 155 -8.63 4.08 9.14
N ASP A 156 -9.79 3.43 9.06
CA ASP A 156 -10.93 3.72 9.94
C ASP A 156 -10.86 3.11 11.34
N LEU A 157 -10.10 2.03 11.54
CA LEU A 157 -10.16 1.22 12.76
C LEU A 157 -8.81 1.02 13.43
N ASN A 158 -8.80 1.11 14.75
CA ASN A 158 -7.63 0.84 15.60
C ASN A 158 -6.36 1.59 15.17
N ASN A 159 -6.51 2.74 14.49
CA ASN A 159 -5.41 3.37 13.79
C ASN A 159 -4.50 4.22 14.69
N HIS A 160 -3.22 3.84 14.81
CA HIS A 160 -2.23 4.53 15.67
C HIS A 160 -1.82 5.93 15.14
N HIS A 161 -2.21 6.28 13.93
CA HIS A 161 -2.02 7.58 13.32
C HIS A 161 -3.19 8.54 13.57
N ALA A 162 -4.21 8.14 14.33
CA ALA A 162 -5.25 9.05 14.81
C ALA A 162 -4.62 10.13 15.71
N LYS A 163 -4.54 11.38 15.24
CA LYS A 163 -3.86 12.48 15.96
C LYS A 163 -4.77 13.67 16.25
N ASP A 164 -4.51 14.32 17.38
CA ASP A 164 -5.12 15.59 17.77
C ASP A 164 -4.09 16.71 17.65
N PHE A 165 -4.01 17.31 16.46
CA PHE A 165 -3.08 18.40 16.18
C PHE A 165 -3.43 19.67 16.96
N ALA A 166 -4.70 19.85 17.36
CA ALA A 166 -5.13 20.98 18.16
C ALA A 166 -4.53 20.99 19.58
N GLN A 167 -4.04 19.84 20.07
CA GLN A 167 -3.36 19.73 21.36
C GLN A 167 -1.82 19.79 21.28
N ALA A 168 -1.24 19.84 20.09
CA ALA A 168 0.21 19.97 19.92
C ALA A 168 0.70 21.40 20.19
N GLY A 169 1.89 21.54 20.77
CA GLY A 169 2.59 22.82 20.88
C GLY A 169 3.09 23.32 19.51
N ALA A 170 3.35 24.62 19.40
CA ALA A 170 3.71 25.25 18.12
C ALA A 170 4.95 24.63 17.43
N GLU A 171 5.93 24.19 18.23
CA GLU A 171 7.19 23.60 17.77
C GLU A 171 7.21 22.06 17.88
N ASP A 172 6.12 21.44 18.34
CA ASP A 172 6.05 19.99 18.48
C ASP A 172 5.94 19.36 17.09
N THR A 173 6.84 18.42 16.77
CA THR A 173 6.85 17.70 15.49
C THR A 173 5.99 16.42 15.52
N GLU A 174 5.43 16.09 16.67
CA GLU A 174 4.49 14.98 16.85
C GLU A 174 3.27 15.46 17.65
N ALA A 175 2.09 15.08 17.17
CA ALA A 175 0.84 15.39 17.85
C ALA A 175 0.46 14.27 18.86
N PRO A 176 -0.25 14.60 19.95
CA PRO A 176 -0.89 13.62 20.81
C PRO A 176 -1.89 12.73 20.05
N ASP A 177 -2.12 11.52 20.55
CA ASP A 177 -3.12 10.61 19.98
C ASP A 177 -4.54 11.14 20.19
N ALA A 178 -5.36 11.09 19.14
CA ALA A 178 -6.81 11.22 19.24
C ALA A 178 -7.45 9.91 19.72
N GLN A 179 -8.73 9.96 20.11
CA GLN A 179 -9.47 8.74 20.42
C GLN A 179 -9.65 7.91 19.14
N ARG A 180 -9.15 6.68 19.15
CA ARG A 180 -9.32 5.69 18.08
C ARG A 180 -10.69 5.02 18.11
N THR A 181 -11.13 4.54 16.95
CA THR A 181 -12.37 3.78 16.80
C THR A 181 -12.13 2.28 16.80
N SER A 182 -12.85 1.54 17.64
CA SER A 182 -12.83 0.07 17.64
C SER A 182 -13.92 -0.53 16.73
N PRO A 183 -13.78 -1.79 16.28
CA PRO A 183 -14.79 -2.44 15.43
C PRO A 183 -16.19 -2.49 16.07
N THR A 184 -16.28 -2.65 17.40
CA THR A 184 -17.57 -2.64 18.12
C THR A 184 -18.20 -1.26 18.08
N GLN A 185 -17.44 -0.20 18.41
CA GLN A 185 -17.94 1.17 18.33
C GLN A 185 -18.41 1.53 16.92
N TYR A 186 -17.66 1.10 15.90
CA TYR A 186 -18.00 1.31 14.50
C TYR A 186 -19.40 0.76 14.17
N LYS A 187 -19.65 -0.54 14.33
CA LYS A 187 -20.92 -1.16 13.87
C LYS A 187 -22.09 -1.08 14.84
N ASP A 188 -21.84 -0.94 16.14
CA ASP A 188 -22.90 -0.98 17.16
C ASP A 188 -23.28 0.41 17.69
N GLU A 189 -22.38 1.40 17.61
CA GLU A 189 -22.63 2.75 18.15
C GLU A 189 -22.77 3.80 17.05
N ILE A 190 -21.82 3.85 16.11
CA ILE A 190 -21.74 4.95 15.13
C ILE A 190 -22.56 4.63 13.88
N TRP A 191 -22.25 3.51 13.22
CA TRP A 191 -22.76 3.19 11.88
C TRP A 191 -23.95 2.21 11.90
N ALA A 192 -24.52 1.91 13.07
CA ALA A 192 -25.59 0.91 13.22
C ALA A 192 -26.78 1.12 12.27
N ASP A 193 -27.16 2.37 12.01
CA ASP A 193 -28.29 2.73 11.14
C ASP A 193 -27.93 2.78 9.64
N PHE A 194 -26.66 2.56 9.28
CA PHE A 194 -26.11 2.72 7.92
C PHE A 194 -25.84 1.37 7.24
N GLY A 195 -26.85 0.50 7.28
CA GLY A 195 -26.84 -0.85 6.68
C GLY A 195 -26.92 -1.98 7.69
N TYR A 196 -26.24 -1.90 8.84
CA TYR A 196 -26.21 -2.98 9.83
C TYR A 196 -27.58 -3.31 10.43
N ALA A 197 -28.44 -2.31 10.66
CA ALA A 197 -29.79 -2.52 11.19
C ALA A 197 -30.72 -3.29 10.24
N GLU A 198 -30.53 -3.15 8.92
CA GLU A 198 -31.34 -3.83 7.89
C GLU A 198 -30.64 -5.03 7.26
N ALA A 199 -29.47 -5.41 7.77
CA ALA A 199 -28.68 -6.51 7.24
C ALA A 199 -29.43 -7.86 7.31
N THR A 200 -29.50 -8.57 6.19
CA THR A 200 -30.12 -9.89 6.08
C THR A 200 -29.17 -11.02 6.49
N ALA A 201 -27.85 -10.75 6.46
CA ALA A 201 -26.80 -11.64 6.95
C ALA A 201 -25.58 -10.80 7.37
N CYS A 202 -24.81 -11.31 8.33
CA CYS A 202 -23.51 -10.75 8.71
C CYS A 202 -22.50 -11.88 8.84
N PHE A 203 -21.24 -11.62 8.48
CA PHE A 203 -20.18 -12.62 8.58
C PHE A 203 -19.87 -12.95 10.04
N ASP A 204 -19.70 -11.92 10.87
CA ASP A 204 -19.43 -12.05 12.31
C ASP A 204 -20.01 -10.87 13.09
N ARG A 205 -21.35 -10.86 13.25
CA ARG A 205 -22.10 -9.72 13.83
C ARG A 205 -21.57 -9.26 15.18
N SER A 206 -21.15 -10.20 16.03
CA SER A 206 -20.71 -9.94 17.41
C SER A 206 -19.19 -9.96 17.62
N GLY A 207 -18.42 -10.46 16.66
CA GLY A 207 -16.96 -10.52 16.78
C GLY A 207 -16.29 -9.21 16.38
N THR A 208 -14.96 -9.19 16.46
CA THR A 208 -14.13 -8.02 16.14
C THR A 208 -12.94 -8.40 15.27
N ARG A 209 -12.92 -9.62 14.72
CA ARG A 209 -11.84 -10.07 13.82
C ARG A 209 -11.86 -9.30 12.50
N ASP A 210 -10.77 -9.37 11.75
CA ASP A 210 -10.74 -8.87 10.36
C ASP A 210 -11.89 -9.52 9.57
N GLY A 211 -12.61 -8.72 8.78
CA GLY A 211 -13.81 -9.14 8.05
C GLY A 211 -15.11 -9.12 8.85
N SER A 212 -15.06 -8.91 10.18
CA SER A 212 -16.25 -8.99 11.05
C SER A 212 -17.28 -7.89 10.81
N LEU A 213 -16.90 -6.83 10.08
CA LEU A 213 -17.81 -5.76 9.72
C LEU A 213 -18.63 -6.07 8.46
N SER A 214 -18.42 -7.21 7.79
CA SER A 214 -19.13 -7.60 6.56
C SER A 214 -20.60 -7.95 6.79
N TYR A 215 -21.47 -7.50 5.89
CA TYR A 215 -22.92 -7.72 5.93
C TYR A 215 -23.58 -7.75 4.55
N VAL A 216 -24.84 -8.19 4.47
CA VAL A 216 -25.63 -8.25 3.22
C VAL A 216 -26.91 -7.46 3.40
N VAL A 217 -27.29 -6.68 2.39
CA VAL A 217 -28.57 -5.96 2.33
C VAL A 217 -29.26 -6.19 1.00
N ARG A 218 -30.57 -5.97 0.96
CA ARG A 218 -31.39 -5.98 -0.26
C ARG A 218 -31.99 -4.59 -0.45
N PRO A 219 -31.30 -3.66 -1.14
CA PRO A 219 -31.72 -2.26 -1.23
C PRO A 219 -33.12 -2.10 -1.81
N CYS A 220 -33.44 -2.89 -2.84
CA CYS A 220 -34.76 -3.01 -3.46
C CYS A 220 -35.01 -4.46 -3.91
N PRO A 221 -36.26 -4.84 -4.22
CA PRO A 221 -36.55 -6.12 -4.84
C PRO A 221 -35.72 -6.35 -6.12
N GLY A 222 -35.12 -7.54 -6.26
CA GLY A 222 -34.29 -7.90 -7.42
C GLY A 222 -32.84 -7.46 -7.33
N LEU A 223 -32.41 -6.82 -6.24
CA LEU A 223 -31.03 -6.36 -6.03
C LEU A 223 -30.52 -6.78 -4.65
N THR A 224 -29.37 -7.44 -4.62
CA THR A 224 -28.59 -7.70 -3.42
C THR A 224 -27.27 -6.95 -3.49
N LEU A 225 -26.91 -6.26 -2.41
CA LEU A 225 -25.60 -5.66 -2.18
C LEU A 225 -24.88 -6.43 -1.06
N ILE A 226 -23.72 -6.99 -1.38
CA ILE A 226 -22.83 -7.63 -0.41
C ILE A 226 -21.77 -6.62 0.00
N VAL A 227 -21.71 -6.31 1.29
CA VAL A 227 -20.77 -5.36 1.87
C VAL A 227 -19.65 -6.12 2.57
N VAL A 228 -18.42 -5.95 2.08
CA VAL A 228 -17.27 -6.74 2.51
C VAL A 228 -16.24 -5.84 3.20
N ASP A 229 -15.95 -6.18 4.45
CA ASP A 229 -14.83 -5.64 5.20
C ASP A 229 -13.55 -6.36 4.76
N SER A 230 -12.77 -5.68 3.91
CA SER A 230 -11.52 -6.22 3.38
C SER A 230 -10.29 -5.82 4.20
N CYS A 231 -10.43 -5.16 5.34
CA CYS A 231 -9.31 -4.51 6.02
C CYS A 231 -8.67 -5.37 7.12
N SER A 232 -7.39 -5.10 7.42
CA SER A 232 -6.70 -5.67 8.57
C SER A 232 -6.48 -4.62 9.66
N TYR A 233 -7.08 -4.85 10.84
CA TYR A 233 -7.07 -3.90 11.97
C TYR A 233 -6.86 -4.58 13.33
N ASN A 234 -6.43 -5.84 13.33
CA ASN A 234 -6.14 -6.65 14.52
C ASN A 234 -4.67 -7.07 14.65
N LEU A 235 -3.74 -6.31 14.05
CA LEU A 235 -2.31 -6.60 14.20
C LEU A 235 -1.81 -6.24 15.61
N PRO A 236 -0.75 -6.88 16.11
CA PRO A 236 -0.07 -6.42 17.32
C PRO A 236 0.47 -5.00 17.11
N GLY A 237 0.02 -4.03 17.91
CA GLY A 237 0.56 -2.67 17.88
C GLY A 237 1.85 -2.50 18.67
N ASP A 238 2.29 -1.25 18.85
CA ASP A 238 3.51 -0.81 19.56
C ASP A 238 3.47 -0.97 21.10
N GLY A 239 2.57 -1.80 21.62
CA GLY A 239 2.30 -1.95 23.05
C GLY A 239 1.16 -1.08 23.59
N THR A 240 0.53 -0.24 22.75
CA THR A 240 -0.64 0.57 23.11
C THR A 240 -1.98 -0.01 22.63
N GLY A 241 -1.99 -1.14 21.92
CA GLY A 241 -3.22 -1.78 21.46
C GLY A 241 -3.04 -2.61 20.20
N LEU A 242 -4.16 -2.88 19.53
CA LEU A 242 -4.18 -3.42 18.18
C LEU A 242 -3.90 -2.30 17.18
N ALA A 243 -3.33 -2.66 16.04
CA ALA A 243 -3.01 -1.76 14.94
C ALA A 243 -3.60 -2.25 13.62
N GLN A 244 -3.71 -1.31 12.70
CA GLN A 244 -4.08 -1.47 11.30
C GLN A 244 -2.85 -1.50 10.40
N GLU A 245 -3.04 -1.94 9.16
CA GLU A 245 -2.06 -1.76 8.08
C GLU A 245 -2.77 -1.41 6.78
N THR A 246 -2.00 -0.96 5.78
CA THR A 246 -2.49 -0.59 4.44
C THR A 246 -2.99 -1.78 3.63
N GLN A 247 -2.43 -2.98 3.85
CA GLN A 247 -2.83 -4.19 3.12
C GLN A 247 -4.13 -4.81 3.66
N ASP A 248 -4.76 -5.63 2.82
CA ASP A 248 -6.01 -6.30 3.11
C ASP A 248 -5.93 -7.29 4.30
N GLY A 249 -7.09 -7.56 4.91
CA GLY A 249 -7.33 -8.60 5.92
C GLY A 249 -8.12 -9.79 5.38
N MET A 250 -8.20 -9.97 4.06
CA MET A 250 -9.06 -10.97 3.43
C MET A 250 -8.60 -12.39 3.78
N THR A 251 -9.59 -13.26 3.96
CA THR A 251 -9.38 -14.68 4.25
C THR A 251 -10.25 -15.52 3.33
N GLN A 252 -9.82 -16.76 3.06
CA GLN A 252 -10.63 -17.68 2.26
C GLN A 252 -12.00 -17.95 2.91
N GLU A 253 -12.09 -17.93 4.24
CA GLU A 253 -13.38 -18.08 4.96
C GLU A 253 -14.35 -16.94 4.62
N LEU A 254 -13.87 -15.71 4.56
CA LEU A 254 -14.68 -14.55 4.18
C LEU A 254 -15.09 -14.62 2.70
N VAL A 255 -14.16 -14.97 1.81
CA VAL A 255 -14.43 -15.15 0.37
C VAL A 255 -15.48 -16.24 0.15
N ASP A 256 -15.36 -17.39 0.81
CA ASP A 256 -16.33 -18.48 0.75
C ASP A 256 -17.72 -18.03 1.23
N TRP A 257 -17.77 -17.23 2.31
CA TRP A 257 -19.02 -16.67 2.81
C TRP A 257 -19.65 -15.70 1.79
N VAL A 258 -18.88 -14.77 1.23
CA VAL A 258 -19.35 -13.84 0.18
C VAL A 258 -19.91 -14.61 -1.00
N CYS A 259 -19.18 -15.62 -1.49
CA CYS A 259 -19.62 -16.46 -2.60
C CYS A 259 -20.91 -17.24 -2.28
N ALA A 260 -21.07 -17.69 -1.04
CA ALA A 260 -22.30 -18.35 -0.60
C ALA A 260 -23.50 -17.40 -0.57
N GLN A 261 -23.31 -16.15 -0.12
CA GLN A 261 -24.38 -15.14 -0.15
C GLN A 261 -24.75 -14.75 -1.59
N ALA A 262 -23.75 -14.55 -2.46
CA ALA A 262 -24.00 -14.25 -3.87
C ALA A 262 -24.80 -15.37 -4.56
N LYS A 263 -24.38 -16.64 -4.39
CA LYS A 263 -25.11 -17.79 -4.95
C LYS A 263 -26.53 -17.89 -4.41
N ALA A 264 -26.74 -17.63 -3.12
CA ALA A 264 -28.08 -17.62 -2.52
C ALA A 264 -28.96 -16.50 -3.09
N ALA A 265 -28.42 -15.29 -3.26
CA ALA A 265 -29.11 -14.17 -3.86
C ALA A 265 -29.46 -14.41 -5.33
N ARG A 266 -28.53 -14.96 -6.12
CA ARG A 266 -28.79 -15.37 -7.51
C ARG A 266 -29.90 -16.43 -7.59
N ALA A 267 -29.90 -17.41 -6.68
CA ALA A 267 -30.96 -18.41 -6.59
C ALA A 267 -32.32 -17.81 -6.16
N ALA A 268 -32.31 -16.69 -5.44
CA ALA A 268 -33.49 -15.92 -5.09
C ALA A 268 -33.98 -14.97 -6.20
N GLY A 269 -33.30 -14.95 -7.36
CA GLY A 269 -33.66 -14.12 -8.51
C GLY A 269 -33.18 -12.68 -8.44
N ASP A 270 -32.18 -12.38 -7.59
CA ASP A 270 -31.57 -11.06 -7.51
C ASP A 270 -30.36 -10.92 -8.45
N VAL A 271 -30.15 -9.71 -8.94
CA VAL A 271 -28.84 -9.25 -9.43
C VAL A 271 -27.97 -8.94 -8.21
N VAL A 272 -26.69 -9.31 -8.27
CA VAL A 272 -25.76 -9.19 -7.14
C VAL A 272 -24.63 -8.24 -7.50
N VAL A 273 -24.46 -7.23 -6.67
CA VAL A 273 -23.30 -6.34 -6.64
C VAL A 273 -22.62 -6.41 -5.27
N ALA A 274 -21.37 -6.01 -5.20
CA ALA A 274 -20.62 -5.93 -3.94
C ALA A 274 -20.03 -4.54 -3.72
N MET A 275 -19.58 -4.27 -2.49
CA MET A 275 -18.70 -3.16 -2.18
C MET A 275 -17.64 -3.61 -1.18
N GLN A 276 -16.41 -3.15 -1.34
CA GLN A 276 -15.31 -3.36 -0.41
C GLN A 276 -14.26 -2.26 -0.62
N HIS A 277 -13.31 -2.12 0.30
CA HIS A 277 -12.32 -1.06 0.16
C HIS A 277 -11.24 -1.35 -0.90
N HIS A 278 -10.50 -2.44 -0.72
CA HIS A 278 -9.41 -2.89 -1.62
C HIS A 278 -9.88 -3.40 -2.99
N GLY A 279 -9.10 -3.14 -4.04
CA GLY A 279 -9.36 -3.64 -5.39
C GLY A 279 -9.17 -5.15 -5.55
N ILE A 280 -9.85 -5.75 -6.52
CA ILE A 280 -9.68 -7.15 -6.94
C ILE A 280 -9.26 -7.29 -8.42
N VAL A 281 -9.07 -6.17 -9.12
CA VAL A 281 -8.56 -6.12 -10.48
C VAL A 281 -7.54 -4.99 -10.55
N GLU A 282 -6.46 -5.18 -11.29
CA GLU A 282 -5.53 -4.09 -11.59
C GLU A 282 -6.21 -3.05 -12.49
N HIS A 283 -6.13 -1.80 -12.09
CA HIS A 283 -6.53 -0.61 -12.83
C HIS A 283 -5.40 -0.10 -13.75
N PHE A 284 -4.14 -0.52 -13.54
CA PHE A 284 -3.08 -0.39 -14.55
C PHE A 284 -2.01 -1.51 -14.47
N GLY A 285 -1.30 -1.78 -15.56
CA GLY A 285 -0.45 -2.98 -15.72
C GLY A 285 0.85 -3.06 -14.87
N TYR A 286 1.07 -2.14 -13.93
CA TYR A 286 2.19 -2.18 -12.95
C TYR A 286 1.68 -2.05 -11.51
N GLU A 287 0.36 -2.15 -11.30
CA GLU A 287 -0.24 -1.91 -10.00
C GLU A 287 0.20 -2.96 -8.98
N ASP A 288 0.16 -4.27 -9.25
CA ASP A 288 0.67 -5.28 -8.30
C ASP A 288 2.16 -5.07 -7.97
N GLU A 289 2.98 -4.70 -8.96
CA GLU A 289 4.39 -4.49 -8.73
C GLU A 289 4.70 -3.27 -7.86
N ILE A 290 3.96 -2.17 -8.01
CA ILE A 290 4.31 -0.88 -7.39
C ILE A 290 3.37 -0.52 -6.23
N PHE A 291 2.10 -0.89 -6.36
CA PHE A 291 0.96 -0.55 -5.49
C PHE A 291 0.14 -1.80 -5.14
N GLY A 292 0.78 -2.97 -5.06
CA GLY A 292 0.07 -4.23 -4.80
C GLY A 292 -0.62 -4.30 -3.43
N GLU A 293 -0.30 -3.40 -2.50
CA GLU A 293 -0.99 -3.24 -1.23
C GLU A 293 -2.42 -2.69 -1.33
N TYR A 294 -2.77 -2.04 -2.43
CA TYR A 294 -4.09 -1.47 -2.62
C TYR A 294 -5.08 -2.49 -3.20
N LEU A 295 -4.54 -3.60 -3.69
CA LEU A 295 -5.28 -4.79 -4.10
C LEU A 295 -5.38 -5.78 -2.94
N VAL A 296 -6.34 -6.71 -3.03
CA VAL A 296 -6.39 -7.91 -2.18
C VAL A 296 -5.21 -8.82 -2.53
N ASN A 297 -4.11 -8.71 -1.81
CA ASN A 297 -2.85 -9.35 -2.20
C ASN A 297 -1.94 -9.79 -1.04
N LYS A 298 -2.43 -9.74 0.21
CA LYS A 298 -1.66 -10.15 1.39
C LYS A 298 -1.64 -11.68 1.55
N ASN A 299 -2.83 -12.26 1.73
CA ASN A 299 -3.01 -13.69 2.01
C ASN A 299 -3.58 -14.47 0.82
N LEU A 300 -4.29 -13.76 -0.06
CA LEU A 300 -4.95 -14.28 -1.25
C LEU A 300 -4.45 -13.50 -2.46
N SER A 301 -4.64 -14.07 -3.66
CA SER A 301 -4.41 -13.35 -4.91
C SER A 301 -5.68 -12.59 -5.30
N TYR A 302 -5.55 -11.31 -5.70
CA TYR A 302 -6.68 -10.49 -6.14
C TYR A 302 -7.39 -11.17 -7.32
N THR A 303 -6.64 -11.78 -8.23
CA THR A 303 -7.16 -12.55 -9.37
C THR A 303 -8.00 -13.76 -8.93
N ASP A 304 -7.55 -14.51 -7.92
CA ASP A 304 -8.30 -15.67 -7.40
C ASP A 304 -9.61 -15.21 -6.73
N VAL A 305 -9.60 -14.06 -6.07
CA VAL A 305 -10.82 -13.47 -5.48
C VAL A 305 -11.77 -13.01 -6.57
N ALA A 306 -11.28 -12.33 -7.60
CA ALA A 306 -12.08 -11.90 -8.75
C ALA A 306 -12.71 -13.08 -9.49
N GLU A 307 -11.97 -14.16 -9.73
CA GLU A 307 -12.51 -15.39 -10.33
C GLU A 307 -13.65 -15.98 -9.48
N GLN A 308 -13.44 -16.10 -8.17
CA GLN A 308 -14.43 -16.65 -7.25
C GLN A 308 -15.70 -15.79 -7.17
N TYR A 309 -15.55 -14.46 -7.14
CA TYR A 309 -16.66 -13.51 -7.09
C TYR A 309 -17.47 -13.54 -8.39
N ALA A 310 -16.79 -13.49 -9.54
CA ALA A 310 -17.43 -13.59 -10.85
C ALA A 310 -18.21 -14.92 -10.99
N ASP A 311 -17.60 -16.05 -10.60
CA ASP A 311 -18.23 -17.37 -10.67
C ASP A 311 -19.34 -17.58 -9.64
N ALA A 312 -19.34 -16.82 -8.54
CA ALA A 312 -20.47 -16.77 -7.61
C ALA A 312 -21.64 -15.92 -8.12
N GLY A 313 -21.44 -15.18 -9.21
CA GLY A 313 -22.47 -14.40 -9.89
C GLY A 313 -22.54 -12.94 -9.44
N ILE A 314 -21.47 -12.40 -8.86
CA ILE A 314 -21.31 -10.96 -8.59
C ILE A 314 -20.94 -10.27 -9.91
N SER A 315 -21.72 -9.28 -10.33
CA SER A 315 -21.54 -8.61 -11.64
C SER A 315 -20.64 -7.38 -11.57
N ALA A 316 -20.66 -6.65 -10.46
CA ALA A 316 -19.79 -5.51 -10.22
C ALA A 316 -19.47 -5.38 -8.73
N ILE A 317 -18.33 -4.77 -8.44
CA ILE A 317 -17.90 -4.38 -7.11
C ILE A 317 -17.56 -2.89 -7.10
N PHE A 318 -17.94 -2.19 -6.04
CA PHE A 318 -17.59 -0.80 -5.80
C PHE A 318 -16.40 -0.74 -4.83
N THR A 319 -15.31 -0.10 -5.25
CA THR A 319 -14.02 -0.04 -4.54
C THR A 319 -13.48 1.39 -4.43
N GLY A 320 -12.39 1.54 -3.70
CA GLY A 320 -11.65 2.79 -3.50
C GLY A 320 -10.17 2.51 -3.23
N HIS A 321 -9.61 3.12 -2.19
CA HIS A 321 -8.25 2.88 -1.64
C HIS A 321 -7.09 3.40 -2.50
N MET A 322 -7.02 3.05 -3.80
CA MET A 322 -6.03 3.62 -4.72
C MET A 322 -6.30 5.11 -5.00
N HIS A 323 -7.56 5.52 -4.82
CA HIS A 323 -8.13 6.84 -5.11
C HIS A 323 -8.13 7.21 -6.62
N ALA A 324 -7.94 6.25 -7.51
CA ALA A 324 -8.15 6.48 -8.93
C ALA A 324 -9.65 6.44 -9.25
N ASN A 325 -10.06 7.15 -10.29
CA ASN A 325 -11.44 7.16 -10.75
C ASN A 325 -11.59 6.30 -11.99
N ASP A 326 -11.36 4.99 -11.82
CA ASP A 326 -11.13 4.05 -12.92
C ASP A 326 -12.11 2.84 -12.93
N ILE A 327 -12.28 2.17 -14.09
CA ILE A 327 -13.12 0.97 -14.20
C ILE A 327 -12.37 -0.15 -14.94
N ALA A 328 -11.99 -1.17 -14.20
CA ALA A 328 -11.35 -2.37 -14.73
C ALA A 328 -12.31 -3.57 -14.73
N LYS A 329 -11.92 -4.66 -15.41
CA LYS A 329 -12.70 -5.91 -15.38
C LYS A 329 -11.86 -7.15 -15.42
N HIS A 330 -12.39 -8.20 -14.79
CA HIS A 330 -11.85 -9.54 -14.87
C HIS A 330 -12.90 -10.49 -15.47
N THR A 331 -12.45 -11.41 -16.34
CA THR A 331 -13.30 -12.49 -16.86
C THR A 331 -12.71 -13.83 -16.44
N SER A 332 -13.46 -14.57 -15.64
CA SER A 332 -13.05 -15.87 -15.14
C SER A 332 -12.88 -16.89 -16.27
N ALA A 333 -12.18 -17.98 -15.99
CA ALA A 333 -12.06 -19.10 -16.93
C ALA A 333 -13.41 -19.71 -17.35
N ALA A 334 -14.46 -19.54 -16.53
CA ALA A 334 -15.82 -19.98 -16.85
C ALA A 334 -16.58 -19.00 -17.78
N GLY A 335 -15.98 -17.84 -18.08
CA GLY A 335 -16.57 -16.80 -18.93
C GLY A 335 -17.48 -15.84 -18.18
N ASN A 336 -17.43 -15.80 -16.84
CA ASN A 336 -18.16 -14.83 -16.03
C ASN A 336 -17.32 -13.57 -15.87
N THR A 337 -17.92 -12.40 -16.05
CA THR A 337 -17.22 -11.11 -15.92
C THR A 337 -17.66 -10.41 -14.63
N ILE A 338 -16.70 -9.84 -13.93
CA ILE A 338 -16.90 -8.88 -12.83
C ILE A 338 -16.20 -7.57 -13.20
N TYR A 339 -16.89 -6.45 -12.97
CA TYR A 339 -16.33 -5.11 -13.10
C TYR A 339 -15.90 -4.59 -11.73
N ASP A 340 -14.66 -4.12 -11.64
CA ASP A 340 -14.14 -3.39 -10.50
C ASP A 340 -14.28 -1.89 -10.78
N ILE A 341 -15.12 -1.22 -9.99
CA ILE A 341 -15.50 0.18 -10.19
C ILE A 341 -14.88 0.97 -9.06
N GLU A 342 -13.65 1.41 -9.31
CA GLU A 342 -12.93 2.26 -8.37
C GLU A 342 -13.47 3.68 -8.44
N THR A 343 -13.84 4.23 -7.30
CA THR A 343 -14.27 5.62 -7.18
C THR A 343 -13.15 6.41 -6.53
N GLY A 344 -12.75 7.50 -7.18
CA GLY A 344 -11.70 8.37 -6.65
C GLY A 344 -12.03 8.91 -5.26
N SER A 345 -10.99 9.30 -4.52
CA SER A 345 -11.17 9.94 -3.21
C SER A 345 -11.75 11.33 -3.35
N LEU A 346 -12.65 11.69 -2.44
CA LEU A 346 -13.15 13.06 -2.35
C LEU A 346 -12.02 14.07 -2.09
N VAL A 347 -10.98 13.70 -1.33
CA VAL A 347 -9.94 14.64 -0.88
C VAL A 347 -8.62 14.52 -1.64
N THR A 348 -8.55 13.74 -2.72
CA THR A 348 -7.41 13.79 -3.65
C THR A 348 -7.90 14.09 -5.04
N TYR A 349 -7.06 14.71 -5.88
CA TYR A 349 -7.38 14.89 -7.30
C TYR A 349 -7.86 13.55 -7.92
N PRO A 350 -8.96 13.54 -8.70
CA PRO A 350 -9.74 14.70 -9.16
C PRO A 350 -10.88 15.16 -8.23
N SER A 351 -11.07 14.54 -7.07
CA SER A 351 -12.18 14.80 -6.12
C SER A 351 -13.56 14.53 -6.72
N HIS A 352 -13.69 13.45 -7.47
CA HIS A 352 -14.93 13.06 -8.12
C HIS A 352 -15.71 12.04 -7.28
N MET A 353 -17.02 11.99 -7.52
CA MET A 353 -17.90 10.92 -7.07
C MET A 353 -18.51 10.23 -8.30
N ARG A 354 -19.31 9.19 -8.12
CA ARG A 354 -20.04 8.54 -9.23
C ARG A 354 -21.54 8.58 -9.01
N LEU A 355 -22.29 8.66 -10.10
CA LEU A 355 -23.75 8.48 -10.12
C LEU A 355 -24.09 7.29 -11.02
N GLY A 356 -25.18 6.61 -10.73
CA GLY A 356 -25.57 5.45 -11.51
C GLY A 356 -27.01 5.04 -11.33
N SER A 357 -27.42 4.03 -12.09
CA SER A 357 -28.74 3.43 -11.95
C SER A 357 -28.80 1.98 -12.36
N PHE A 358 -29.72 1.24 -11.75
CA PHE A 358 -30.19 -0.07 -12.17
C PHE A 358 -31.56 0.08 -12.80
N GLU A 359 -31.70 -0.34 -14.06
CA GLU A 359 -32.99 -0.38 -14.77
C GLU A 359 -33.42 -1.83 -14.97
N PHE A 360 -34.53 -2.22 -14.34
CA PHE A 360 -34.99 -3.61 -14.35
C PHE A 360 -36.11 -3.83 -15.36
N ALA A 361 -36.03 -4.95 -16.07
CA ALA A 361 -37.07 -5.42 -16.98
C ALA A 361 -37.30 -6.92 -16.77
N GLN A 362 -38.56 -7.30 -16.49
CA GLN A 362 -38.92 -8.71 -16.38
C GLN A 362 -39.41 -9.24 -17.73
N THR A 363 -38.75 -10.29 -18.23
CA THR A 363 -39.13 -11.03 -19.43
C THR A 363 -39.33 -12.50 -19.07
N GLY A 364 -40.57 -12.91 -18.80
CA GLY A 364 -40.88 -14.27 -18.36
C GLY A 364 -40.37 -14.56 -16.95
N ASP A 365 -39.53 -15.58 -16.82
CA ASP A 365 -38.82 -15.99 -15.60
C ASP A 365 -37.45 -15.30 -15.47
N THR A 366 -37.12 -14.36 -16.34
CA THR A 366 -35.84 -13.64 -16.31
C THR A 366 -36.07 -12.19 -15.87
N LEU A 367 -35.31 -11.75 -14.87
CA LEU A 367 -35.14 -10.35 -14.50
C LEU A 367 -33.86 -9.84 -15.17
N GLU A 368 -34.00 -9.02 -16.19
CA GLU A 368 -32.91 -8.30 -16.83
C GLU A 368 -32.66 -6.99 -16.06
N CYS A 369 -31.39 -6.60 -15.96
CA CYS A 369 -30.96 -5.36 -15.32
C CYS A 369 -29.87 -4.70 -16.14
N THR A 370 -30.10 -3.45 -16.55
CA THR A 370 -29.06 -2.58 -17.09
C THR A 370 -28.51 -1.71 -15.96
N MET A 371 -27.22 -1.81 -15.69
CA MET A 371 -26.54 -0.91 -14.75
C MET A 371 -25.76 0.14 -15.53
N THR A 372 -25.95 1.41 -15.17
CA THR A 372 -25.14 2.54 -15.64
C THR A 372 -24.32 3.13 -14.50
N VAL A 373 -23.08 3.52 -14.77
CA VAL A 373 -22.23 4.29 -13.85
C VAL A 373 -21.55 5.40 -14.64
N ASP A 374 -21.60 6.60 -14.09
CA ASP A 374 -21.09 7.83 -14.66
C ASP A 374 -20.25 8.59 -13.64
N ASP A 375 -19.17 9.22 -14.13
CA ASP A 375 -18.37 10.18 -13.37
C ASP A 375 -19.17 11.44 -13.00
N GLN A 376 -18.96 11.96 -11.79
CA GLN A 376 -19.63 13.13 -11.27
C GLN A 376 -18.63 14.05 -10.54
N PRO A 377 -18.15 15.10 -11.23
CA PRO A 377 -17.35 16.16 -10.60
C PRO A 377 -18.16 16.95 -9.55
N LEU A 378 -17.50 17.44 -8.50
CA LEU A 378 -18.13 18.25 -7.46
C LEU A 378 -18.23 19.75 -7.82
N GLY A 379 -17.35 20.22 -8.70
CA GLY A 379 -17.25 21.62 -9.13
C GLY A 379 -16.69 22.52 -8.02
N THR A 380 -17.32 23.69 -7.82
CA THR A 380 -16.83 24.69 -6.85
C THR A 380 -17.14 24.30 -5.40
N VAL A 381 -16.11 24.32 -4.55
CA VAL A 381 -16.19 24.15 -3.09
C VAL A 381 -15.94 25.49 -2.40
N ASP A 382 -16.69 25.79 -1.34
CA ASP A 382 -16.46 26.94 -0.46
C ASP A 382 -15.72 26.50 0.81
N PHE A 383 -14.46 26.93 0.99
CA PHE A 383 -13.57 26.47 2.06
C PHE A 383 -13.78 27.17 3.41
N SER A 384 -15.03 27.45 3.76
CA SER A 384 -15.37 28.26 4.94
C SER A 384 -15.15 27.53 6.26
N ILE A 385 -15.33 26.20 6.29
CA ILE A 385 -15.16 25.38 7.50
C ILE A 385 -13.67 25.19 7.79
N ALA A 386 -12.89 24.88 6.76
CA ALA A 386 -11.43 24.82 6.79
C ALA A 386 -10.81 26.11 7.35
N GLN A 387 -11.27 27.27 6.88
CA GLN A 387 -10.82 28.57 7.40
C GLN A 387 -11.11 28.73 8.89
N ALA A 388 -12.28 28.27 9.36
CA ALA A 388 -12.62 28.30 10.78
C ALA A 388 -11.74 27.34 11.62
N GLY A 389 -11.28 26.25 11.02
CA GLY A 389 -10.35 25.26 11.61
C GLY A 389 -8.86 25.64 11.50
N GLY A 390 -8.51 26.78 10.91
CA GLY A 390 -7.15 27.31 10.90
C GLY A 390 -6.39 27.22 9.57
N LEU A 391 -7.04 26.90 8.45
CA LEU A 391 -6.44 27.16 7.14
C LEU A 391 -6.36 28.67 6.85
N ASN A 392 -5.34 29.09 6.10
CA ASN A 392 -5.27 30.44 5.54
C ASN A 392 -6.49 30.72 4.64
N ASP A 393 -6.88 31.98 4.44
CA ASP A 393 -8.04 32.36 3.62
C ASP A 393 -7.93 31.80 2.18
N VAL A 394 -8.52 30.63 1.92
CA VAL A 394 -8.66 30.03 0.57
C VAL A 394 -10.02 30.43 0.01
N ALA A 395 -10.03 31.16 -1.10
CA ALA A 395 -11.29 31.49 -1.79
C ALA A 395 -11.94 30.22 -2.37
N SER A 396 -13.26 30.24 -2.51
CA SER A 396 -14.00 29.15 -3.16
C SER A 396 -13.45 28.90 -4.57
N GLN A 397 -13.15 27.65 -4.89
CA GLN A 397 -12.50 27.24 -6.13
C GLN A 397 -13.08 25.93 -6.65
N ASP A 398 -12.90 25.67 -7.95
CA ASP A 398 -13.15 24.35 -8.51
C ASP A 398 -12.21 23.33 -7.86
N ILE A 399 -12.77 22.29 -7.24
CA ILE A 399 -11.99 21.37 -6.41
C ILE A 399 -11.03 20.52 -7.26
N THR A 400 -11.40 20.20 -8.49
CA THR A 400 -10.56 19.41 -9.40
C THR A 400 -9.32 20.21 -9.77
N GLU A 401 -9.45 21.47 -10.16
CA GLU A 401 -8.30 22.35 -10.44
C GLU A 401 -7.46 22.64 -9.18
N TYR A 402 -8.11 22.82 -8.02
CA TYR A 402 -7.42 23.02 -6.75
C TYR A 402 -6.59 21.79 -6.37
N GLY A 403 -7.20 20.60 -6.38
CA GLY A 403 -6.55 19.33 -6.08
C GLY A 403 -5.41 19.02 -7.05
N LYS A 404 -5.56 19.37 -8.33
CA LYS A 404 -4.51 19.21 -9.35
C LYS A 404 -3.21 19.91 -8.97
N SER A 405 -3.30 21.09 -8.34
CA SER A 405 -2.12 21.84 -7.89
C SER A 405 -1.46 21.27 -6.64
N ARG A 406 -2.12 20.31 -5.97
CA ARG A 406 -1.69 19.70 -4.69
C ARG A 406 -1.37 18.22 -4.79
N THR A 407 -1.61 17.55 -5.93
CA THR A 407 -1.38 16.11 -6.11
C THR A 407 0.03 15.67 -5.68
N LEU A 408 1.06 16.15 -6.36
CA LEU A 408 2.46 15.98 -5.96
C LEU A 408 3.17 17.33 -6.03
N THR A 409 3.69 17.78 -4.89
CA THR A 409 4.51 18.99 -4.81
C THR A 409 5.95 18.61 -4.47
N VAL A 410 6.90 19.51 -4.72
CA VAL A 410 8.28 19.30 -4.27
C VAL A 410 8.31 19.06 -2.77
N GLU A 411 7.56 19.86 -2.01
CA GLU A 411 7.50 19.78 -0.55
C GLU A 411 6.90 18.47 -0.05
N SER A 412 5.80 18.01 -0.68
CA SER A 412 5.18 16.76 -0.27
C SER A 412 6.07 15.56 -0.58
N VAL A 413 6.67 15.54 -1.76
CA VAL A 413 7.64 14.50 -2.13
C VAL A 413 8.83 14.52 -1.18
N THR A 414 9.46 15.67 -0.91
CA THR A 414 10.60 15.74 0.01
C THR A 414 10.24 15.30 1.43
N THR A 415 9.06 15.68 1.93
CA THR A 415 8.63 15.32 3.30
C THR A 415 8.36 13.82 3.43
N MET A 416 7.66 13.23 2.45
CA MET A 416 7.45 11.77 2.40
C MET A 416 8.79 11.03 2.36
N LEU A 417 9.76 11.53 1.62
CA LEU A 417 11.08 10.90 1.52
C LEU A 417 11.88 10.96 2.81
N ASP A 418 11.84 12.10 3.50
CA ASP A 418 12.50 12.25 4.78
C ASP A 418 11.95 11.23 5.78
N GLY A 419 10.63 11.15 5.92
CA GLY A 419 9.98 10.25 6.88
C GLY A 419 10.01 8.77 6.49
N TYR A 420 9.95 8.43 5.20
CA TYR A 420 9.79 7.04 4.75
C TYR A 420 11.07 6.38 4.24
N VAL A 421 12.09 7.18 3.90
CA VAL A 421 13.35 6.67 3.37
C VAL A 421 14.52 7.10 4.23
N VAL A 422 14.69 8.40 4.45
CA VAL A 422 15.88 8.93 5.14
C VAL A 422 15.88 8.53 6.61
N ASP A 423 14.76 8.69 7.30
CA ASP A 423 14.57 8.33 8.71
C ASP A 423 14.83 6.84 8.98
N PRO A 424 14.13 5.90 8.29
CA PRO A 424 14.39 4.48 8.46
C PRO A 424 15.83 4.09 8.10
N LEU A 425 16.41 4.71 7.07
CA LEU A 425 17.79 4.45 6.68
C LEU A 425 18.75 4.86 7.80
N LEU A 426 18.58 6.05 8.38
CA LEU A 426 19.42 6.50 9.50
C LEU A 426 19.30 5.57 10.70
N ALA A 427 18.08 5.20 11.07
CA ALA A 427 17.83 4.23 12.15
C ALA A 427 18.45 2.85 11.84
N GLN A 428 18.38 2.39 10.59
CA GLN A 428 18.99 1.12 10.17
C GLN A 428 20.52 1.18 10.20
N VAL A 429 21.12 2.29 9.77
CA VAL A 429 22.59 2.47 9.82
C VAL A 429 23.06 2.44 11.27
N GLU A 430 22.35 3.11 12.18
CA GLU A 430 22.63 3.05 13.62
C GLU A 430 22.52 1.61 14.15
N ALA A 431 21.42 0.91 13.82
CA ALA A 431 21.19 -0.47 14.27
C ALA A 431 22.19 -1.48 13.69
N SER A 432 22.70 -1.23 12.47
CA SER A 432 23.63 -2.12 11.77
C SER A 432 25.09 -1.93 12.17
N GLY A 433 25.38 -0.97 13.06
CA GLY A 433 26.73 -0.72 13.56
C GLY A 433 27.54 0.29 12.73
N GLY A 434 26.87 1.22 12.03
CA GLY A 434 27.49 2.36 11.35
C GLY A 434 27.64 2.23 9.84
N VAL A 435 28.17 3.28 9.21
CA VAL A 435 28.30 3.44 7.75
C VAL A 435 29.07 2.27 7.12
N LYS A 436 30.09 1.73 7.80
CA LYS A 436 30.91 0.62 7.27
C LYS A 436 30.06 -0.64 7.04
N ALA A 437 29.25 -1.02 8.01
CA ALA A 437 28.38 -2.18 7.90
C ALA A 437 27.32 -1.98 6.82
N THR A 438 26.80 -0.77 6.70
CA THR A 438 25.88 -0.39 5.63
C THR A 438 26.51 -0.56 4.25
N ILE A 439 27.67 0.03 3.98
CA ILE A 439 28.36 -0.09 2.69
C ILE A 439 28.66 -1.56 2.36
N ALA A 440 29.09 -2.35 3.35
CA ALA A 440 29.33 -3.77 3.16
C ALA A 440 28.06 -4.54 2.77
N GLY A 441 26.95 -4.26 3.45
CA GLY A 441 25.63 -4.79 3.10
C GLY A 441 25.22 -4.43 1.67
N LEU A 442 25.45 -3.17 1.24
CA LEU A 442 25.17 -2.73 -0.13
C LEU A 442 25.99 -3.49 -1.17
N LEU A 443 27.24 -3.82 -0.86
CA LEU A 443 28.13 -4.59 -1.73
C LEU A 443 27.96 -6.11 -1.58
N GLY A 444 27.00 -6.57 -0.78
CA GLY A 444 26.74 -8.00 -0.54
C GLY A 444 27.90 -8.71 0.16
N CYS A 445 28.65 -8.01 1.02
CA CYS A 445 29.79 -8.55 1.73
C CYS A 445 29.73 -8.33 3.25
N ASP A 446 30.54 -9.11 3.99
CA ASP A 446 30.70 -8.91 5.43
C ASP A 446 31.47 -7.61 5.70
N ALA A 447 31.08 -6.87 6.75
CA ALA A 447 31.74 -5.61 7.12
C ALA A 447 33.26 -5.76 7.34
N ASN A 448 33.72 -6.92 7.83
CA ASN A 448 35.15 -7.19 8.00
C ASN A 448 35.87 -7.50 6.68
N ALA A 449 35.12 -7.85 5.63
CA ALA A 449 35.65 -8.12 4.30
C ALA A 449 35.68 -6.88 3.39
N LEU A 450 34.96 -5.81 3.75
CA LEU A 450 34.80 -4.61 2.92
C LEU A 450 36.14 -4.01 2.48
N ASP A 451 37.06 -3.75 3.41
CA ASP A 451 38.32 -3.09 3.08
C ASP A 451 39.17 -3.91 2.11
N GLY A 452 39.14 -5.24 2.28
CA GLY A 452 39.83 -6.17 1.38
C GLY A 452 39.21 -6.17 -0.03
N GLN A 453 37.90 -6.04 -0.14
CA GLN A 453 37.22 -5.91 -1.43
C GLN A 453 37.51 -4.57 -2.09
N LEU A 454 37.45 -3.46 -1.35
CA LEU A 454 37.81 -2.14 -1.85
C LEU A 454 39.27 -2.09 -2.31
N TRP A 455 40.17 -2.73 -1.57
CA TRP A 455 41.57 -2.89 -1.97
C TRP A 455 41.72 -3.71 -3.26
N ALA A 456 41.00 -4.83 -3.37
CA ALA A 456 41.03 -5.66 -4.58
C ALA A 456 40.46 -4.90 -5.80
N LEU A 457 39.41 -4.11 -5.62
CA LEU A 457 38.85 -3.26 -6.66
C LEU A 457 39.87 -2.21 -7.11
N LEU A 458 40.43 -1.45 -6.15
CA LEU A 458 41.42 -0.41 -6.41
C LEU A 458 42.65 -0.98 -7.15
N THR A 459 43.20 -2.09 -6.66
CA THR A 459 44.39 -2.71 -7.26
C THR A 459 44.09 -3.38 -8.60
N GLY A 460 42.87 -3.87 -8.83
CA GLY A 460 42.43 -4.41 -10.11
C GLY A 460 42.30 -3.35 -11.21
N MET A 461 42.10 -2.08 -10.84
CA MET A 461 42.06 -0.94 -11.77
C MET A 461 43.45 -0.39 -12.12
N LEU A 462 44.49 -0.82 -11.42
CA LEU A 462 45.84 -0.31 -11.61
C LEU A 462 46.67 -1.21 -12.55
N PRO A 463 47.60 -0.62 -13.31
CA PRO A 463 48.59 -1.38 -14.07
C PRO A 463 49.41 -2.27 -13.15
N THR A 464 49.96 -3.37 -13.68
CA THR A 464 50.73 -4.34 -12.87
C THR A 464 52.24 -4.22 -13.03
N SER A 465 52.71 -3.29 -13.86
CA SER A 465 54.12 -3.04 -14.12
C SER A 465 54.37 -1.58 -14.53
N ILE A 466 55.62 -1.13 -14.47
CA ILE A 466 56.04 0.19 -14.94
C ILE A 466 55.71 0.38 -16.43
N ASP A 467 55.98 -0.62 -17.26
CA ASP A 467 55.69 -0.58 -18.71
C ASP A 467 54.19 -0.42 -18.97
N ASP A 468 53.36 -1.18 -18.24
CA ASP A 468 51.90 -1.07 -18.34
C ASP A 468 51.40 0.30 -17.85
N ALA A 469 51.99 0.84 -16.78
CA ALA A 469 51.62 2.15 -16.24
C ALA A 469 51.88 3.28 -17.24
N ILE A 470 53.03 3.25 -17.91
CA ILE A 470 53.37 4.20 -18.97
C ILE A 470 52.40 4.05 -20.16
N ALA A 471 52.09 2.81 -20.56
CA ALA A 471 51.21 2.53 -21.69
C ALA A 471 49.74 2.90 -21.43
N GLN A 472 49.27 2.75 -20.19
CA GLN A 472 47.89 2.99 -19.77
C GLN A 472 47.66 4.40 -19.20
N GLY A 473 48.70 5.24 -19.15
CA GLY A 473 48.59 6.64 -18.70
C GLY A 473 48.62 6.86 -17.19
N PHE A 474 48.99 5.83 -16.39
CA PHE A 474 49.26 5.95 -14.96
C PHE A 474 50.69 6.45 -14.70
N TYR A 475 51.02 7.56 -15.35
CA TYR A 475 52.35 8.12 -15.43
C TYR A 475 52.29 9.65 -15.35
N ILE A 476 53.07 10.23 -14.45
CA ILE A 476 53.20 11.68 -14.26
C ILE A 476 54.54 12.11 -14.82
N SER A 477 54.51 13.08 -15.74
CA SER A 477 55.71 13.74 -16.27
C SER A 477 55.58 15.24 -16.07
N LYS A 478 56.36 15.81 -15.15
CA LYS A 478 56.33 17.25 -14.91
C LYS A 478 57.74 17.81 -14.82
N LYS A 479 57.95 18.88 -15.59
CA LYS A 479 59.15 19.69 -15.47
C LYS A 479 58.93 20.76 -14.40
N VAL A 480 59.68 20.68 -13.32
CA VAL A 480 59.71 21.69 -12.26
C VAL A 480 61.04 22.44 -12.38
N LEU A 481 61.00 23.65 -12.95
CA LEU A 481 62.18 24.46 -13.31
C LEU A 481 63.22 23.72 -14.18
N ILE A 482 64.34 23.28 -13.58
CA ILE A 482 65.46 22.63 -14.26
C ILE A 482 65.44 21.10 -14.11
N MET A 483 64.54 20.55 -13.29
CA MET A 483 64.47 19.13 -12.97
C MET A 483 63.22 18.51 -13.60
N GLN A 484 63.41 17.33 -14.17
CA GLN A 484 62.33 16.52 -14.70
C GLN A 484 61.90 15.50 -13.63
N VAL A 485 60.60 15.46 -13.33
CA VAL A 485 60.00 14.51 -12.40
C VAL A 485 59.12 13.57 -13.20
N ASP A 486 59.55 12.31 -13.27
CA ASP A 486 58.88 11.25 -14.01
C ASP A 486 58.54 10.12 -13.02
N VAL A 487 57.25 9.86 -12.83
CA VAL A 487 56.75 8.89 -11.83
C VAL A 487 55.73 7.96 -12.47
N ALA A 488 55.94 6.65 -12.35
CA ALA A 488 54.98 5.63 -12.78
C ALA A 488 54.26 5.03 -11.56
N LEU A 489 52.94 4.90 -11.63
CA LEU A 489 52.09 4.32 -10.58
C LEU A 489 51.57 2.95 -11.02
N PHE A 490 51.82 1.91 -10.24
CA PHE A 490 51.33 0.56 -10.54
C PHE A 490 51.12 -0.28 -9.28
N TYR A 491 50.32 -1.33 -9.38
CA TYR A 491 50.19 -2.36 -8.36
C TYR A 491 51.26 -3.43 -8.53
N ASN A 492 52.18 -3.52 -7.57
CA ASN A 492 53.23 -4.52 -7.55
C ASN A 492 52.76 -5.78 -6.80
N ALA A 493 52.34 -6.80 -7.55
CA ALA A 493 51.86 -8.05 -6.98
C ALA A 493 52.93 -8.82 -6.16
N ALA A 494 54.23 -8.57 -6.40
CA ALA A 494 55.30 -9.24 -5.65
C ALA A 494 55.47 -8.68 -4.23
N SER A 495 55.25 -7.38 -4.06
CA SER A 495 55.27 -6.72 -2.75
C SER A 495 53.87 -6.60 -2.12
N GLY A 496 52.80 -6.74 -2.92
CA GLY A 496 51.41 -6.52 -2.50
C GLY A 496 51.11 -5.04 -2.25
N ARG A 497 51.84 -4.11 -2.90
CA ARG A 497 51.75 -2.67 -2.68
C ARG A 497 51.33 -1.94 -3.96
N ILE A 498 50.63 -0.82 -3.79
CA ILE A 498 50.57 0.19 -4.85
C ILE A 498 51.84 1.02 -4.71
N GLU A 499 52.65 1.11 -5.77
CA GLU A 499 53.96 1.72 -5.74
C GLU A 499 54.04 2.85 -6.78
N ALA A 500 54.63 3.97 -6.36
CA ALA A 500 54.97 5.08 -7.23
C ALA A 500 56.50 5.10 -7.40
N TRP A 501 56.96 4.72 -8.59
CA TRP A 501 58.37 4.62 -8.92
C TRP A 501 58.84 5.85 -9.66
N GLN A 502 59.91 6.47 -9.16
CA GLN A 502 60.63 7.48 -9.90
C GLN A 502 61.45 6.83 -11.01
N LEU A 503 61.28 7.32 -12.23
CA LEU A 503 61.98 6.81 -13.40
C LEU A 503 63.33 7.51 -13.60
N ALA A 504 64.34 6.75 -14.02
CA ALA A 504 65.66 7.28 -14.34
C ALA A 504 65.70 8.05 -15.67
N GLU A 505 64.80 7.72 -16.61
CA GLU A 505 64.71 8.34 -17.94
C GLU A 505 63.25 8.69 -18.28
N THR A 506 63.06 9.79 -19.01
CA THR A 506 61.73 10.22 -19.48
C THR A 506 61.25 9.34 -20.65
N PRO A 507 60.09 8.67 -20.55
CA PRO A 507 59.52 7.85 -21.62
C PRO A 507 59.14 8.67 -22.86
N ALA A 508 59.29 8.06 -24.04
CA ALA A 508 59.13 8.76 -25.33
C ALA A 508 57.68 8.91 -25.85
N THR A 509 56.70 8.19 -25.28
CA THR A 509 55.35 8.02 -25.88
C THR A 509 54.19 7.93 -24.88
N ALA A 510 54.18 8.75 -23.83
CA ALA A 510 53.12 8.68 -22.81
C ALA A 510 52.20 9.90 -22.81
N SER A 511 50.89 9.67 -22.73
CA SER A 511 49.92 10.64 -22.24
C SER A 511 50.17 10.79 -20.74
N ALA A 512 50.81 11.87 -20.31
CA ALA A 512 51.06 12.11 -18.89
C ALA A 512 49.79 12.61 -18.19
N LEU A 513 49.60 12.22 -16.92
CA LEU A 513 48.64 12.88 -16.04
C LEU A 513 49.09 14.34 -15.84
N ASP A 514 48.27 15.31 -16.27
CA ASP A 514 48.62 16.73 -16.15
C ASP A 514 48.31 17.26 -14.75
N VAL A 515 49.29 17.19 -13.86
CA VAL A 515 49.19 17.78 -12.51
C VAL A 515 49.54 19.27 -12.61
N THR A 516 48.58 20.14 -12.29
CA THR A 516 48.80 21.59 -12.25
C THR A 516 49.32 22.01 -10.87
N LEU A 517 50.51 22.63 -10.82
CA LEU A 517 51.09 23.21 -9.60
C LEU A 517 50.91 24.73 -9.62
N THR A 518 50.58 25.32 -8.48
CA THR A 518 50.59 26.78 -8.31
C THR A 518 52.03 27.31 -8.23
N PRO A 519 52.29 28.59 -8.56
CA PRO A 519 53.63 29.18 -8.44
C PRO A 519 54.24 29.08 -7.02
N ALA A 520 53.40 29.11 -5.97
CA ALA A 520 53.84 28.96 -4.59
C ALA A 520 54.26 27.52 -4.27
N GLU A 521 53.57 26.53 -4.84
CA GLU A 521 53.92 25.11 -4.73
C GLU A 521 55.24 24.81 -5.45
N GLU A 522 55.42 25.38 -6.65
CA GLU A 522 56.71 25.30 -7.35
C GLU A 522 57.86 25.89 -6.51
N GLU A 523 57.64 27.00 -5.81
CA GLU A 523 58.65 27.62 -4.93
C GLU A 523 58.94 26.78 -3.66
N GLN A 524 57.94 26.11 -3.10
CA GLN A 524 58.13 25.19 -1.97
C GLN A 524 58.96 23.97 -2.36
N ILE A 525 58.69 23.38 -3.55
CA ILE A 525 59.50 22.29 -4.11
C ILE A 525 60.96 22.74 -4.24
N VAL A 526 61.20 23.96 -4.73
CA VAL A 526 62.56 24.52 -4.87
C VAL A 526 63.27 24.62 -3.54
N ASN A 527 62.62 25.15 -2.51
CA ASN A 527 63.22 25.31 -1.19
C ASN A 527 63.56 23.96 -0.55
N ALA A 528 62.70 22.97 -0.73
CA ALA A 528 62.92 21.61 -0.26
C ALA A 528 64.09 20.90 -0.99
N LEU A 529 64.15 21.01 -2.31
CA LEU A 529 65.24 20.43 -3.12
C LEU A 529 66.59 21.10 -2.85
N SER A 530 66.59 22.41 -2.57
CA SER A 530 67.80 23.18 -2.22
C SER A 530 68.45 22.75 -0.91
N ALA A 531 67.67 22.15 -0.01
CA ALA A 531 68.13 21.71 1.31
C ALA A 531 68.64 20.26 1.34
N THR A 532 68.55 19.52 0.22
CA THR A 532 68.81 18.07 0.21
C THR A 532 70.10 17.71 -0.54
N PRO A 533 70.96 16.81 -0.01
CA PRO A 533 72.21 16.41 -0.68
C PRO A 533 71.96 15.74 -2.03
N SER A 534 72.70 16.16 -3.05
CA SER A 534 72.62 15.65 -4.42
C SER A 534 73.29 14.29 -4.56
N THR A 535 72.60 13.23 -4.17
CA THR A 535 72.90 11.86 -4.64
C THR A 535 71.66 11.37 -5.38
N MET A 536 71.66 11.53 -6.71
CA MET A 536 70.64 10.89 -7.54
C MET A 536 70.92 9.40 -7.56
N ALA A 537 69.90 8.59 -7.28
CA ALA A 537 69.98 7.15 -7.38
C ALA A 537 70.28 6.68 -8.82
N GLU A 538 71.02 5.59 -8.95
CA GLU A 538 71.24 4.91 -10.24
C GLU A 538 70.11 3.87 -10.45
N GLY A 539 69.12 4.21 -11.27
CA GLY A 539 68.02 3.30 -11.68
C GLY A 539 66.63 3.78 -11.25
N ASP A 540 65.59 3.06 -11.69
CA ASP A 540 64.22 3.31 -11.23
C ASP A 540 64.10 2.91 -9.76
N GLU A 541 63.51 3.77 -8.93
CA GLU A 541 63.36 3.52 -7.50
C GLU A 541 61.93 3.79 -7.02
N CYS A 542 61.41 2.91 -6.16
CA CYS A 542 60.18 3.17 -5.43
C CYS A 542 60.35 4.42 -4.55
N ALA A 543 59.55 5.45 -4.80
CA ALA A 543 59.58 6.69 -4.05
C ALA A 543 58.52 6.69 -2.94
N LEU A 544 57.33 6.18 -3.25
CA LEU A 544 56.18 6.10 -2.35
C LEU A 544 55.45 4.77 -2.54
N TYR A 545 54.80 4.29 -1.49
CA TYR A 545 53.95 3.11 -1.56
C TYR A 545 52.75 3.19 -0.63
N ILE A 546 51.72 2.43 -0.96
CA ILE A 546 50.53 2.18 -0.14
C ILE A 546 50.43 0.67 0.06
N THR A 547 50.20 0.25 1.31
CA THR A 547 49.93 -1.16 1.65
C THR A 547 48.43 -1.38 1.85
N ALA A 548 47.97 -2.62 1.69
CA ALA A 548 46.59 -2.99 2.01
C ALA A 548 46.22 -2.66 3.46
N GLN A 549 47.15 -2.84 4.41
CA GLN A 549 46.92 -2.55 5.83
C GLN A 549 46.73 -1.05 6.07
N ASP A 550 47.57 -0.20 5.47
CA ASP A 550 47.44 1.25 5.60
C ASP A 550 46.15 1.75 4.93
N PHE A 551 45.75 1.14 3.81
CA PHE A 551 44.47 1.41 3.15
C PHE A 551 43.28 1.05 4.02
N SER A 552 43.26 -0.14 4.61
CA SER A 552 42.20 -0.53 5.56
C SER A 552 42.13 0.43 6.74
N ALA A 553 43.26 0.78 7.35
CA ALA A 553 43.29 1.71 8.48
C ALA A 553 42.76 3.11 8.12
N PHE A 554 43.06 3.59 6.91
CA PHE A 554 42.54 4.85 6.39
C PHE A 554 41.03 4.80 6.17
N ILE A 555 40.52 3.75 5.52
CA ILE A 555 39.07 3.56 5.29
C ILE A 555 38.34 3.45 6.63
N ASP A 556 38.84 2.65 7.57
CA ASP A 556 38.28 2.54 8.92
C ASP A 556 38.20 3.88 9.64
N GLY A 557 39.29 4.65 9.61
CA GLY A 557 39.33 5.97 10.23
C GLY A 557 38.33 6.95 9.60
N LEU A 558 38.25 6.97 8.27
CA LEU A 558 37.32 7.84 7.54
C LEU A 558 35.86 7.48 7.84
N LEU A 559 35.51 6.19 7.80
CA LEU A 559 34.14 5.72 8.06
C LEU A 559 33.75 5.96 9.52
N ALA A 560 34.68 5.80 10.48
CA ALA A 560 34.43 6.13 11.88
C ALA A 560 34.22 7.63 12.12
N GLU A 561 34.95 8.50 11.41
CA GLU A 561 34.72 9.94 11.44
C GLU A 561 33.35 10.31 10.85
N LEU A 562 32.93 9.65 9.76
CA LEU A 562 31.58 9.81 9.22
C LEU A 562 30.51 9.41 10.23
N ASP A 563 30.64 8.26 10.89
CA ASP A 563 29.74 7.83 11.96
C ASP A 563 29.66 8.88 13.08
N GLN A 564 30.82 9.38 13.53
CA GLN A 564 30.90 10.39 14.58
C GLN A 564 30.22 11.70 14.20
N LYS A 565 30.45 12.21 12.99
CA LYS A 565 29.99 13.55 12.58
C LYS A 565 28.59 13.58 11.99
N ILE A 566 28.10 12.46 11.47
CA ILE A 566 26.82 12.38 10.77
C ILE A 566 25.78 11.65 11.63
N LEU A 567 26.12 10.46 12.16
CA LEU A 567 25.16 9.64 12.90
C LEU A 567 25.10 10.02 14.39
N LEU A 568 26.26 10.15 15.04
CA LEU A 568 26.33 10.28 16.50
C LEU A 568 26.34 11.74 17.01
N ASP A 569 26.63 12.72 16.15
CA ASP A 569 26.66 14.14 16.50
C ASP A 569 25.27 14.79 16.47
N THR A 570 24.39 14.33 17.35
CA THR A 570 23.04 14.90 17.51
C THR A 570 23.07 16.32 18.10
N ALA A 571 24.12 16.68 18.85
CA ALA A 571 24.26 17.99 19.48
C ALA A 571 24.65 19.12 18.52
N ASN A 572 25.37 18.81 17.43
CA ASN A 572 25.73 19.79 16.40
C ASN A 572 25.00 19.55 15.05
N GLY A 573 23.90 18.79 15.09
CA GLY A 573 22.97 18.63 13.98
C GLY A 573 23.52 17.81 12.81
N GLY A 574 24.34 16.79 13.04
CA GLY A 574 24.90 15.94 11.98
C GLY A 574 23.82 15.26 11.11
N GLN A 575 22.84 14.63 11.76
CA GLN A 575 21.70 13.98 11.09
C GLN A 575 20.83 15.00 10.35
N GLN A 576 20.59 16.17 10.96
CA GLN A 576 19.84 17.24 10.30
C GLN A 576 20.56 17.76 9.06
N ALA A 577 21.87 17.97 9.14
CA ALA A 577 22.66 18.40 7.98
C ALA A 577 22.60 17.37 6.84
N LEU A 578 22.58 16.06 7.15
CA LEU A 578 22.38 15.03 6.14
C LEU A 578 21.00 15.10 5.50
N ARG A 579 19.92 15.28 6.30
CA ARG A 579 18.56 15.48 5.77
C ARG A 579 18.50 16.68 4.84
N ASP A 580 19.05 17.81 5.26
CA ASP A 580 19.08 19.04 4.45
C ASP A 580 19.78 18.81 3.10
N ILE A 581 20.90 18.09 3.10
CA ILE A 581 21.66 17.73 1.88
C ILE A 581 20.83 16.81 0.97
N VAL A 582 20.21 15.76 1.53
CA VAL A 582 19.39 14.82 0.76
C VAL A 582 18.17 15.54 0.18
N SER A 583 17.44 16.30 0.99
CA SER A 583 16.28 17.09 0.57
C SER A 583 16.64 18.09 -0.53
N ALA A 584 17.79 18.77 -0.45
CA ALA A 584 18.26 19.66 -1.50
C ALA A 584 18.60 18.93 -2.82
N LEU A 585 19.22 17.75 -2.74
CA LEU A 585 19.53 16.94 -3.91
C LEU A 585 18.24 16.47 -4.60
N VAL A 586 17.27 16.00 -3.82
CA VAL A 586 15.96 15.54 -4.28
C VAL A 586 15.21 16.65 -4.96
N LYS A 587 15.10 17.80 -4.31
CA LYS A 587 14.45 18.97 -4.88
C LYS A 587 15.05 19.34 -6.24
N SER A 588 16.38 19.35 -6.32
CA SER A 588 17.09 19.66 -7.57
C SER A 588 16.83 18.60 -8.65
N LEU A 589 16.72 17.33 -8.27
CA LEU A 589 16.35 16.24 -9.19
C LEU A 589 14.90 16.36 -9.68
N LEU A 590 13.95 16.59 -8.78
CA LEU A 590 12.53 16.77 -9.10
C LEU A 590 12.28 17.94 -10.06
N GLU A 591 13.03 19.02 -9.88
CA GLU A 591 12.98 20.22 -10.73
C GLU A 591 13.78 20.08 -12.04
N SER A 592 14.55 19.00 -12.21
CA SER A 592 15.38 18.82 -13.40
C SER A 592 14.54 18.61 -14.67
N PRO A 593 14.84 19.31 -15.78
CA PRO A 593 14.11 19.14 -17.03
C PRO A 593 14.41 17.76 -17.64
N VAL A 594 13.35 17.02 -17.98
CA VAL A 594 13.46 15.79 -18.80
C VAL A 594 13.37 16.12 -20.29
N ASN A 595 12.67 17.20 -20.64
CA ASN A 595 12.62 17.81 -21.98
C ASN A 595 12.16 19.28 -21.87
N ASP A 596 11.81 19.92 -22.99
CA ASP A 596 11.37 21.32 -23.03
C ASP A 596 9.99 21.57 -22.37
N THR A 597 9.24 20.51 -22.03
CA THR A 597 7.87 20.59 -21.48
C THR A 597 7.82 20.23 -20.00
N TYR A 598 8.50 19.14 -19.60
CA TYR A 598 8.37 18.57 -18.28
C TYR A 598 9.70 18.59 -17.50
N SER A 599 9.58 18.81 -16.19
CA SER A 599 10.58 18.37 -15.22
C SER A 599 10.35 16.89 -14.85
N VAL A 600 11.24 16.30 -14.04
CA VAL A 600 11.02 14.96 -13.47
C VAL A 600 9.70 14.91 -12.71
N LEU A 601 9.48 15.84 -11.77
CA LEU A 601 8.22 15.90 -11.03
C LEU A 601 7.04 16.17 -11.96
N GLY A 602 7.18 17.09 -12.93
CA GLY A 602 6.10 17.43 -13.84
C GLY A 602 5.66 16.25 -14.73
N LEU A 603 6.60 15.38 -15.14
CA LEU A 603 6.27 14.17 -15.91
C LEU A 603 5.54 13.13 -15.05
N VAL A 604 6.05 12.89 -13.82
CA VAL A 604 5.45 11.93 -12.89
C VAL A 604 4.07 12.38 -12.44
N ASP A 605 3.94 13.65 -12.07
CA ASP A 605 2.68 14.26 -11.65
C ASP A 605 1.65 14.26 -12.79
N PHE A 606 2.07 14.57 -14.03
CA PHE A 606 1.20 14.42 -15.20
C PHE A 606 0.69 12.98 -15.35
N ALA A 607 1.60 12.00 -15.40
CA ALA A 607 1.23 10.60 -15.61
C ALA A 607 0.31 10.08 -14.50
N TYR A 608 0.61 10.42 -13.26
CA TYR A 608 -0.20 10.01 -12.12
C TYR A 608 -1.58 10.70 -12.12
N GLN A 609 -1.66 11.99 -12.43
CA GLN A 609 -2.95 12.69 -12.57
C GLN A 609 -3.79 12.14 -13.72
N ASP A 610 -3.18 11.75 -14.82
CA ASP A 610 -3.90 11.18 -15.96
C ASP A 610 -4.61 9.88 -15.56
N HIS A 611 -3.91 9.02 -14.82
CA HIS A 611 -4.47 7.80 -14.24
C HIS A 611 -5.50 8.06 -13.13
N LEU A 612 -5.20 8.94 -12.16
CA LEU A 612 -6.15 9.28 -11.09
C LEU A 612 -7.47 9.82 -11.64
N LEU A 613 -7.40 10.56 -12.75
CA LEU A 613 -8.60 11.03 -13.42
C LEU A 613 -9.39 9.86 -14.03
N GLY A 614 -8.76 8.79 -14.50
CA GLY A 614 -9.36 7.71 -15.29
C GLY A 614 -9.68 8.16 -16.71
N ASN A 615 -8.73 8.83 -17.38
CA ASN A 615 -8.91 9.25 -18.78
C ASN A 615 -7.55 9.31 -19.48
N GLU A 616 -6.83 8.20 -19.37
CA GLU A 616 -5.45 8.07 -19.74
C GLU A 616 -5.28 8.36 -21.23
N GLN A 617 -4.48 9.37 -21.51
CA GLN A 617 -4.06 9.75 -22.84
C GLN A 617 -2.56 9.53 -22.95
N SER A 618 -2.10 9.14 -24.13
CA SER A 618 -0.66 8.94 -24.42
C SER A 618 0.28 10.13 -24.10
N GLY A 619 -0.24 11.27 -23.63
CA GLY A 619 0.53 12.45 -23.21
C GLY A 619 1.23 13.18 -24.36
N GLY A 620 1.02 12.73 -25.60
CA GLY A 620 1.63 13.28 -26.80
C GLY A 620 3.14 13.03 -26.91
N GLU A 621 3.77 13.77 -27.83
CA GLU A 621 5.20 13.60 -28.16
C GLU A 621 6.13 13.93 -26.99
N ALA A 622 5.76 14.89 -26.13
CA ALA A 622 6.55 15.27 -24.97
C ALA A 622 6.68 14.11 -23.96
N VAL A 623 5.56 13.46 -23.60
CA VAL A 623 5.59 12.31 -22.68
C VAL A 623 6.30 11.11 -23.31
N SER A 624 5.96 10.78 -24.56
CA SER A 624 6.58 9.67 -25.29
C SER A 624 8.11 9.84 -25.43
N SER A 625 8.59 11.06 -25.69
CA SER A 625 10.03 11.34 -25.80
C SER A 625 10.76 11.22 -24.46
N ALA A 626 10.12 11.65 -23.36
CA ALA A 626 10.71 11.54 -22.03
C ALA A 626 10.83 10.07 -21.60
N ILE A 627 9.76 9.28 -21.79
CA ILE A 627 9.77 7.82 -21.52
C ILE A 627 10.85 7.13 -22.36
N ALA A 628 10.94 7.44 -23.65
CA ALA A 628 11.97 6.87 -24.52
C ALA A 628 13.39 7.23 -24.06
N GLY A 629 13.61 8.46 -23.58
CA GLY A 629 14.90 8.90 -23.03
C GLY A 629 15.27 8.20 -21.73
N ILE A 630 14.29 7.92 -20.87
CA ILE A 630 14.47 7.11 -19.65
C ILE A 630 14.90 5.69 -20.03
N GLU A 631 14.16 5.06 -20.94
CA GLU A 631 14.37 3.66 -21.32
C GLU A 631 15.67 3.44 -22.11
N ASN A 632 15.99 4.33 -23.05
CA ASN A 632 16.99 4.07 -24.08
C ASN A 632 18.24 4.96 -24.01
N ASP A 633 18.14 6.16 -23.43
CA ASP A 633 19.20 7.19 -23.53
C ASP A 633 19.91 7.46 -22.19
N ASN A 634 19.70 6.62 -21.17
CA ASN A 634 20.25 6.80 -19.82
C ASN A 634 19.94 8.20 -19.25
N LEU A 635 18.75 8.73 -19.52
CA LEU A 635 18.34 10.05 -19.06
C LEU A 635 18.43 10.14 -17.53
N LEU A 636 17.91 9.13 -16.80
CA LEU A 636 17.96 9.10 -15.35
C LEU A 636 19.39 9.14 -14.81
N GLY A 637 20.30 8.32 -15.37
CA GLY A 637 21.71 8.36 -15.00
C GLY A 637 22.33 9.73 -15.23
N THR A 638 22.03 10.37 -16.37
CA THR A 638 22.52 11.71 -16.72
C THR A 638 22.02 12.78 -15.73
N LEU A 639 20.74 12.72 -15.34
CA LEU A 639 20.15 13.64 -14.37
C LEU A 639 20.81 13.47 -12.99
N VAL A 640 20.93 12.23 -12.50
CA VAL A 640 21.61 11.92 -11.23
C VAL A 640 23.05 12.42 -11.24
N GLY A 641 23.82 12.09 -12.28
CA GLY A 641 25.21 12.51 -12.40
C GLY A 641 25.36 14.03 -12.40
N THR A 642 24.44 14.73 -13.05
CA THR A 642 24.41 16.21 -13.05
C THR A 642 24.18 16.76 -11.65
N GLN A 643 23.22 16.22 -10.91
CA GLN A 643 22.91 16.69 -9.55
C GLN A 643 24.03 16.34 -8.55
N VAL A 644 24.65 15.17 -8.67
CA VAL A 644 25.83 14.78 -7.87
C VAL A 644 27.00 15.75 -8.12
N ASN A 645 27.31 16.05 -9.39
CA ASN A 645 28.35 17.02 -9.70
C ASN A 645 28.00 18.44 -9.20
N GLY A 646 26.73 18.82 -9.25
CA GLY A 646 26.23 20.06 -8.67
C GLY A 646 26.48 20.13 -7.17
N LEU A 647 26.15 19.06 -6.44
CA LEU A 647 26.37 18.92 -5.00
C LEU A 647 27.85 19.08 -4.66
N LEU A 648 28.71 18.30 -5.33
CA LEU A 648 30.16 18.30 -5.09
C LEU A 648 30.84 19.64 -5.42
N ALA A 649 30.33 20.38 -6.40
CA ALA A 649 30.96 21.62 -6.87
C ALA A 649 30.46 22.89 -6.17
N LYS A 650 29.23 22.90 -5.64
CA LYS A 650 28.53 24.16 -5.29
C LYS A 650 27.69 24.11 -4.02
N ASP A 651 27.45 22.95 -3.42
CA ASP A 651 26.56 22.88 -2.26
C ASP A 651 27.29 23.25 -0.96
N SER A 652 26.88 24.38 -0.38
CA SER A 652 27.50 24.90 0.85
C SER A 652 27.22 24.04 2.07
N ALA A 653 26.10 23.32 2.12
CA ALA A 653 25.74 22.48 3.26
C ALA A 653 26.59 21.19 3.26
N PHE A 654 26.71 20.53 2.11
CA PHE A 654 27.59 19.39 1.90
C PHE A 654 29.04 19.74 2.19
N MET A 655 29.57 20.82 1.61
CA MET A 655 30.96 21.21 1.85
C MET A 655 31.21 21.60 3.32
N THR A 656 30.21 22.17 4.00
CA THR A 656 30.29 22.43 5.45
C THR A 656 30.33 21.14 6.26
N LEU A 657 29.49 20.15 5.93
CA LEU A 657 29.48 18.85 6.60
C LEU A 657 30.78 18.07 6.33
N ALA A 658 31.20 18.00 5.07
CA ALA A 658 32.44 17.36 4.64
C ALA A 658 33.68 18.00 5.29
N GLY A 659 33.67 19.31 5.51
CA GLY A 659 34.72 20.02 6.24
C GLY A 659 34.83 19.65 7.73
N LYS A 660 33.80 19.00 8.31
CA LYS A 660 33.85 18.50 9.70
C LYS A 660 34.46 17.10 9.79
N VAL A 661 34.51 16.36 8.69
CA VAL A 661 34.99 14.97 8.63
C VAL A 661 36.49 14.99 8.38
N ALA A 662 37.26 14.55 9.38
CA ALA A 662 38.70 14.47 9.23
C ALA A 662 39.08 13.43 8.16
N CYS A 663 39.90 13.82 7.21
CA CYS A 663 40.41 12.94 6.16
C CYS A 663 41.87 13.28 5.94
N VAL A 664 42.77 12.36 6.29
CA VAL A 664 44.22 12.61 6.24
C VAL A 664 44.87 11.55 5.33
N PRO A 665 44.76 11.68 3.99
CA PRO A 665 45.36 10.72 3.06
C PRO A 665 46.88 10.62 3.17
N SER A 666 47.56 11.58 3.81
CA SER A 666 49.00 11.47 4.07
C SER A 666 49.35 10.26 4.95
N ASP A 667 48.42 9.79 5.79
CA ASP A 667 48.64 8.59 6.61
C ASP A 667 48.65 7.31 5.78
N LEU A 668 48.00 7.31 4.60
CA LEU A 668 47.96 6.21 3.65
C LEU A 668 49.31 5.98 2.95
N ILE A 669 50.08 7.05 2.75
CA ILE A 669 51.27 7.05 1.90
C ILE A 669 52.52 6.88 2.74
N LYS A 670 53.30 5.85 2.43
CA LYS A 670 54.60 5.59 3.05
C LYS A 670 55.73 5.88 2.07
N GLN A 671 56.87 6.29 2.61
CA GLN A 671 58.07 6.55 1.84
C GLN A 671 59.04 5.36 1.97
N GLU A 672 59.65 4.96 0.86
CA GLU A 672 60.69 3.93 0.84
C GLU A 672 62.07 4.60 0.76
N GLY A 673 62.93 4.33 1.76
CA GLY A 673 64.30 4.86 1.81
C GLY A 673 64.40 6.38 2.01
N SER A 674 65.53 6.95 1.62
CA SER A 674 65.81 8.39 1.71
C SER A 674 65.48 9.15 0.41
N ASN A 675 64.55 8.64 -0.40
CA ASN A 675 64.23 9.22 -1.70
C ASN A 675 63.59 10.62 -1.52
N VAL A 676 64.38 11.63 -1.86
CA VAL A 676 64.12 13.06 -1.71
C VAL A 676 62.81 13.47 -2.38
N ILE A 677 62.47 12.87 -3.54
CA ILE A 677 61.33 13.31 -4.36
C ILE A 677 60.01 12.76 -3.81
N GLY A 678 59.99 11.50 -3.36
CA GLY A 678 58.83 10.93 -2.65
C GLY A 678 58.51 11.69 -1.35
N GLY A 679 59.53 11.99 -0.54
CA GLY A 679 59.37 12.62 0.77
C GLY A 679 59.15 14.14 0.79
N LEU A 680 59.53 14.87 -0.27
CA LEU A 680 59.47 16.35 -0.28
C LEU A 680 58.56 16.96 -1.35
N VAL A 681 58.18 16.22 -2.40
CA VAL A 681 57.45 16.78 -3.55
C VAL A 681 56.07 16.18 -3.72
N VAL A 682 55.91 14.86 -3.54
CA VAL A 682 54.62 14.19 -3.80
C VAL A 682 53.76 14.04 -2.54
N GLY A 683 54.33 13.62 -1.39
CA GLY A 683 53.58 13.47 -0.14
C GLY A 683 53.09 14.80 0.48
N PRO A 684 53.99 15.76 0.79
CA PRO A 684 53.61 17.00 1.49
C PRO A 684 52.86 18.05 0.63
N LEU A 685 53.02 18.01 -0.70
CA LEU A 685 52.61 19.10 -1.58
C LEU A 685 51.24 18.89 -2.22
N LEU A 686 50.85 17.63 -2.48
CA LEU A 686 49.55 17.27 -3.07
C LEU A 686 48.54 16.80 -2.01
N LEU A 687 48.99 16.04 -1.00
CA LEU A 687 48.10 15.40 -0.02
C LEU A 687 48.31 15.90 1.41
N GLY A 688 49.42 16.57 1.70
CA GLY A 688 49.68 17.21 3.01
C GLY A 688 48.80 18.43 3.32
N LYS A 689 47.92 18.82 2.40
CA LYS A 689 46.90 19.88 2.57
C LYS A 689 45.48 19.34 2.66
N VAL A 690 45.29 18.02 2.48
CA VAL A 690 44.00 17.37 2.65
C VAL A 690 43.88 17.00 4.13
N GLU A 691 43.15 17.81 4.88
CA GLU A 691 42.88 17.58 6.31
C GLU A 691 41.43 17.12 6.53
N THR A 692 40.55 17.42 5.57
CA THR A 692 39.12 17.14 5.64
C THR A 692 38.62 16.43 4.38
N LEU A 693 37.44 15.81 4.48
CA LEU A 693 36.76 15.22 3.32
C LEU A 693 36.43 16.28 2.26
N ALA A 694 36.15 17.53 2.66
CA ALA A 694 35.94 18.63 1.73
C ALA A 694 37.18 18.90 0.87
N ASP A 695 38.37 18.93 1.48
CA ASP A 695 39.63 19.13 0.75
C ASP A 695 39.88 17.98 -0.25
N LEU A 696 39.51 16.74 0.12
CA LEU A 696 39.63 15.58 -0.76
C LEU A 696 38.67 15.71 -1.96
N VAL A 697 37.42 16.11 -1.72
CA VAL A 697 36.44 16.34 -2.81
C VAL A 697 36.91 17.42 -3.76
N GLU A 698 37.41 18.55 -3.24
CA GLU A 698 37.95 19.64 -4.05
C GLU A 698 39.17 19.19 -4.88
N LEU A 699 40.04 18.36 -4.30
CA LEU A 699 41.18 17.78 -5.01
C LEU A 699 40.75 16.87 -6.18
N LEU A 700 39.76 16.00 -5.94
CA LEU A 700 39.29 15.02 -6.93
C LEU A 700 38.50 15.67 -8.06
N THR A 701 37.67 16.66 -7.75
CA THR A 701 36.75 17.31 -8.70
C THR A 701 37.31 18.60 -9.31
N GLY A 702 38.31 19.21 -8.67
CA GLY A 702 38.95 20.45 -9.09
C GLY A 702 39.93 20.28 -10.26
N SER A 703 40.59 21.38 -10.63
CA SER A 703 41.46 21.47 -11.82
C SER A 703 42.68 20.54 -11.82
N MET A 704 42.95 19.83 -10.72
CA MET A 704 44.09 18.95 -10.59
C MET A 704 43.81 17.53 -11.13
N LEU A 705 42.66 16.95 -10.80
CA LEU A 705 42.27 15.59 -11.24
C LEU A 705 41.03 15.58 -12.15
N GLY A 706 40.11 16.54 -11.98
CA GLY A 706 38.95 16.73 -12.85
C GLY A 706 38.08 15.48 -13.04
N LEU A 707 37.98 14.61 -12.02
CA LEU A 707 37.22 13.38 -12.11
C LEU A 707 35.72 13.67 -12.17
N ASP A 708 35.05 13.08 -13.15
CA ASP A 708 33.59 13.12 -13.26
C ASP A 708 32.96 12.06 -12.35
N LEU A 709 32.90 12.39 -11.05
CA LEU A 709 32.28 11.51 -10.05
C LEU A 709 30.79 11.34 -10.30
N GLY A 710 30.10 12.38 -10.77
CA GLY A 710 28.71 12.30 -11.22
C GLY A 710 28.53 11.33 -12.39
N GLY A 711 29.42 11.37 -13.39
CA GLY A 711 29.43 10.41 -14.51
C GLY A 711 29.68 8.97 -14.06
N THR A 712 30.47 8.78 -13.01
CA THR A 712 30.68 7.45 -12.40
C THR A 712 29.38 6.94 -11.76
N VAL A 713 28.68 7.78 -10.99
CA VAL A 713 27.37 7.43 -10.41
C VAL A 713 26.33 7.19 -11.50
N ALA A 714 26.31 8.03 -12.54
CA ALA A 714 25.42 7.89 -13.69
C ALA A 714 25.58 6.54 -14.41
N GLY A 715 26.80 6.00 -14.46
CA GLY A 715 27.09 4.69 -15.04
C GLY A 715 26.57 3.51 -14.20
N LEU A 716 26.30 3.72 -12.92
CA LEU A 716 25.77 2.69 -12.02
C LEU A 716 24.25 2.59 -12.09
N VAL A 717 23.54 3.70 -12.35
CA VAL A 717 22.06 3.76 -12.31
C VAL A 717 21.38 2.64 -13.10
N PRO A 718 21.77 2.28 -14.34
CA PRO A 718 21.12 1.20 -15.09
C PRO A 718 21.32 -0.20 -14.49
N SER A 719 22.29 -0.38 -13.60
CA SER A 719 22.60 -1.67 -12.98
C SER A 719 21.86 -1.88 -11.67
N ILE A 720 21.13 -0.87 -11.19
CA ILE A 720 20.41 -0.98 -9.93
C ILE A 720 18.99 -1.44 -10.20
N GLU A 721 18.57 -2.46 -9.45
CA GLU A 721 17.27 -3.11 -9.62
C GLU A 721 16.34 -2.78 -8.45
N LEU A 722 15.07 -2.54 -8.77
CA LEU A 722 13.94 -2.50 -7.83
C LEU A 722 12.89 -3.50 -8.32
N PHE A 723 12.30 -4.25 -7.39
CA PHE A 723 11.30 -5.30 -7.70
C PHE A 723 11.79 -6.32 -8.75
N GLY A 724 13.11 -6.56 -8.82
CA GLY A 724 13.75 -7.48 -9.77
C GLY A 724 13.89 -6.92 -11.18
N GLN A 725 13.75 -5.60 -11.37
CA GLN A 725 13.91 -4.93 -12.66
C GLN A 725 14.85 -3.72 -12.55
N PRO A 726 15.71 -3.47 -13.55
CA PRO A 726 16.49 -2.24 -13.65
C PRO A 726 15.60 -1.00 -13.53
N ILE A 727 15.99 -0.03 -12.70
CA ILE A 727 15.12 1.12 -12.43
C ILE A 727 14.70 1.90 -13.68
N PRO A 728 15.57 2.15 -14.69
CA PRO A 728 15.11 2.82 -15.91
C PRO A 728 14.00 2.07 -16.64
N GLN A 729 14.01 0.74 -16.59
CA GLN A 729 12.96 -0.08 -17.20
C GLN A 729 11.67 -0.01 -16.40
N LEU A 730 11.77 -0.14 -15.07
CA LEU A 730 10.61 -0.01 -14.18
C LEU A 730 9.96 1.38 -14.30
N ALA A 731 10.75 2.46 -14.27
CA ALA A 731 10.26 3.82 -14.38
C ALA A 731 9.58 4.09 -15.74
N ALA A 732 10.21 3.67 -16.84
CA ALA A 732 9.61 3.81 -18.17
C ALA A 732 8.33 2.98 -18.31
N GLY A 733 8.33 1.74 -17.79
CA GLY A 733 7.18 0.84 -17.80
C GLY A 733 6.00 1.40 -17.02
N ALA A 734 6.25 1.84 -15.78
CA ALA A 734 5.24 2.45 -14.91
C ALA A 734 4.66 3.74 -15.50
N LEU A 735 5.52 4.67 -15.96
CA LEU A 735 5.06 5.90 -16.60
C LEU A 735 4.23 5.62 -17.85
N LYS A 736 4.62 4.60 -18.63
CA LYS A 736 3.87 4.19 -19.81
C LYS A 736 2.50 3.65 -19.41
N ALA A 737 2.44 2.74 -18.43
CA ALA A 737 1.18 2.14 -17.98
C ALA A 737 0.21 3.18 -17.38
N LEU A 738 0.71 4.20 -16.68
CA LEU A 738 -0.12 5.28 -16.13
C LEU A 738 -0.69 6.24 -17.19
N VAL A 739 -0.13 6.28 -18.40
CA VAL A 739 -0.61 7.15 -19.51
C VAL A 739 -1.16 6.34 -20.67
N THR A 740 -1.29 5.03 -20.48
CA THR A 740 -1.92 4.13 -21.43
C THR A 740 -2.87 3.26 -20.67
N ASP A 741 -4.14 3.50 -20.91
CA ASP A 741 -5.18 2.59 -20.46
C ASP A 741 -5.06 1.27 -21.25
N GLU A 742 -4.55 0.25 -20.56
CA GLU A 742 -4.51 -1.14 -21.03
C GLU A 742 -5.73 -1.95 -20.54
N ASN A 743 -6.60 -1.34 -19.71
CA ASN A 743 -7.62 -2.02 -18.91
C ASN A 743 -9.08 -1.71 -19.33
N VAL A 744 -9.33 -0.75 -20.22
CA VAL A 744 -10.66 -0.47 -20.79
C VAL A 744 -10.97 -1.29 -22.02
N ASN A 745 -11.89 -2.21 -21.76
CA ASN A 745 -13.17 -2.39 -22.46
C ASN A 745 -13.15 -2.59 -23.99
N GLY A 746 -12.91 -3.85 -24.36
CA GLY A 746 -13.42 -4.44 -25.62
C GLY A 746 -14.95 -4.57 -25.70
N ALA A 747 -15.75 -3.78 -24.98
CA ALA A 747 -17.21 -3.81 -25.00
C ALA A 747 -17.77 -2.45 -25.47
N SER A 748 -17.77 -2.26 -26.79
CA SER A 748 -18.31 -1.07 -27.49
C SER A 748 -17.49 0.22 -27.36
N ALA A 749 -17.65 1.11 -28.35
CA ALA A 749 -16.98 2.41 -28.41
C ALA A 749 -17.59 3.47 -27.46
N ASP A 750 -18.61 3.09 -26.69
CA ASP A 750 -19.35 3.97 -25.78
C ASP A 750 -18.90 3.78 -24.32
N GLU A 751 -18.09 2.75 -23.98
CA GLU A 751 -17.55 2.51 -22.62
C GLU A 751 -16.17 3.16 -22.44
N SER A 752 -15.98 3.91 -21.34
CA SER A 752 -14.73 4.53 -20.89
C SER A 752 -14.59 4.35 -19.37
N ASP A 753 -13.45 4.65 -18.76
CA ASP A 753 -13.28 4.63 -17.28
C ASP A 753 -14.28 5.51 -16.51
N HIS A 754 -14.84 6.50 -17.20
CA HIS A 754 -15.88 7.38 -16.66
C HIS A 754 -17.30 6.91 -16.89
N HIS A 755 -17.50 5.91 -17.75
CA HIS A 755 -18.82 5.49 -18.20
C HIS A 755 -18.90 3.98 -18.43
N LEU A 756 -19.73 3.32 -17.63
CA LEU A 756 -20.04 1.91 -17.77
C LEU A 756 -21.51 1.71 -18.04
N VAL A 757 -21.84 0.87 -19.03
CA VAL A 757 -23.19 0.31 -19.23
C VAL A 757 -23.08 -1.20 -19.29
N MET A 758 -23.45 -1.89 -18.21
CA MET A 758 -23.41 -3.35 -18.19
C MET A 758 -24.81 -3.97 -18.10
N GLN A 759 -24.92 -5.20 -18.62
CA GLN A 759 -26.14 -6.00 -18.55
C GLN A 759 -25.93 -7.16 -17.57
N ALA A 760 -26.86 -7.32 -16.65
CA ALA A 760 -26.96 -8.46 -15.75
C ALA A 760 -28.35 -9.10 -15.87
N ALA A 761 -28.45 -10.37 -15.50
CA ALA A 761 -29.73 -11.07 -15.48
C ALA A 761 -29.80 -12.09 -14.34
N ALA A 762 -30.99 -12.27 -13.78
CA ALA A 762 -31.27 -13.29 -12.78
C ALA A 762 -32.50 -14.10 -13.17
N THR A 763 -32.51 -15.39 -12.83
CA THR A 763 -33.69 -16.24 -13.02
C THR A 763 -34.57 -16.13 -11.79
N ILE A 764 -35.79 -15.64 -11.99
CA ILE A 764 -36.82 -15.55 -10.96
C ILE A 764 -37.22 -16.98 -10.59
N PRO A 765 -37.06 -17.40 -9.33
CA PRO A 765 -37.42 -18.76 -8.92
C PRO A 765 -38.94 -18.99 -9.09
N GLU A 766 -39.31 -20.18 -9.56
CA GLU A 766 -40.72 -20.60 -9.53
C GLU A 766 -41.20 -20.66 -8.08
N GLU A 767 -42.33 -20.03 -7.78
CA GLU A 767 -42.94 -20.05 -6.46
C GLU A 767 -43.41 -21.49 -6.14
N GLU A 768 -42.60 -22.26 -5.39
CA GLU A 768 -43.04 -23.57 -4.91
C GLU A 768 -44.14 -23.36 -3.86
N ALA A 769 -45.36 -23.81 -4.18
CA ALA A 769 -46.48 -23.76 -3.24
C ALA A 769 -46.09 -24.40 -1.89
N PRO A 770 -46.39 -23.75 -0.74
CA PRO A 770 -45.96 -24.21 0.57
C PRO A 770 -46.43 -25.65 0.87
N SER A 771 -45.55 -26.45 1.48
CA SER A 771 -45.77 -27.89 1.67
C SER A 771 -46.84 -28.17 2.73
N LYS A 772 -48.02 -28.61 2.30
CA LYS A 772 -49.13 -28.95 3.20
C LYS A 772 -49.00 -30.33 3.88
N SER A 773 -47.87 -31.01 3.72
CA SER A 773 -47.69 -32.39 4.19
C SER A 773 -47.79 -32.54 5.72
N GLY A 774 -47.24 -31.59 6.49
CA GLY A 774 -47.34 -31.57 7.96
C GLY A 774 -48.78 -31.38 8.46
N LEU A 775 -49.51 -30.44 7.86
CA LEU A 775 -50.93 -30.21 8.13
C LEU A 775 -51.76 -31.43 7.73
N GLN A 776 -51.50 -32.04 6.58
CA GLN A 776 -52.16 -33.26 6.11
C GLN A 776 -51.98 -34.43 7.08
N ASN A 777 -50.76 -34.65 7.58
CA ASN A 777 -50.48 -35.67 8.58
C ASN A 777 -51.22 -35.41 9.90
N THR A 778 -51.28 -34.14 10.33
CA THR A 778 -51.98 -33.74 11.55
C THR A 778 -53.49 -33.92 11.43
N ILE A 779 -54.08 -33.59 10.27
CA ILE A 779 -55.49 -33.90 9.95
C ILE A 779 -55.73 -35.41 9.96
N GLY A 780 -54.85 -36.20 9.34
CA GLY A 780 -54.97 -37.66 9.33
C GLY A 780 -54.83 -38.30 10.72
N SER A 781 -54.10 -37.68 11.63
CA SER A 781 -54.05 -38.05 13.05
C SER A 781 -55.32 -37.66 13.79
N ALA A 782 -55.81 -36.43 13.57
CA ALA A 782 -57.05 -35.91 14.15
C ALA A 782 -58.25 -36.80 13.83
N GLU A 783 -58.37 -37.31 12.60
CA GLU A 783 -59.47 -38.20 12.18
C GLU A 783 -59.55 -39.52 12.98
N LYS A 784 -58.46 -39.90 13.64
CA LYS A 784 -58.36 -41.13 14.45
C LYS A 784 -58.54 -40.86 15.94
N VAL A 785 -58.68 -39.59 16.36
CA VAL A 785 -58.86 -39.21 17.76
C VAL A 785 -60.26 -39.61 18.21
N ASP A 786 -60.33 -40.54 19.16
CA ASP A 786 -61.57 -40.84 19.87
C ASP A 786 -61.91 -39.66 20.79
N THR A 787 -63.13 -39.14 20.73
CA THR A 787 -63.59 -38.03 21.59
C THR A 787 -64.45 -38.52 22.76
N THR A 788 -64.69 -39.83 22.87
CA THR A 788 -65.49 -40.43 23.94
C THR A 788 -64.84 -40.20 25.30
N GLY A 789 -65.59 -39.59 26.24
CA GLY A 789 -65.12 -39.30 27.60
C GLY A 789 -64.34 -37.99 27.77
N ALA A 790 -64.14 -37.22 26.70
CA ALA A 790 -63.53 -35.88 26.76
C ALA A 790 -64.54 -34.81 27.18
N SER A 791 -64.05 -33.64 27.63
CA SER A 791 -64.91 -32.51 28.02
C SER A 791 -65.62 -31.90 26.80
N SER A 792 -66.85 -31.40 26.99
CA SER A 792 -67.63 -30.79 25.89
C SER A 792 -67.00 -29.53 25.30
N SER A 793 -66.15 -28.83 26.06
CA SER A 793 -65.37 -27.69 25.57
C SER A 793 -64.18 -28.13 24.69
N ALA A 794 -63.45 -29.18 25.09
CA ALA A 794 -62.32 -29.70 24.32
C ALA A 794 -62.77 -30.29 22.98
N VAL A 795 -63.91 -31.00 22.96
CA VAL A 795 -64.47 -31.56 21.72
C VAL A 795 -64.88 -30.45 20.75
N LYS A 796 -65.49 -29.36 21.23
CA LYS A 796 -65.88 -28.22 20.38
C LYS A 796 -64.66 -27.50 19.78
N GLU A 797 -63.61 -27.27 20.55
CA GLU A 797 -62.39 -26.64 20.01
C GLU A 797 -61.68 -27.57 19.03
N PHE A 798 -61.66 -28.88 19.29
CA PHE A 798 -61.12 -29.88 18.37
C PHE A 798 -61.86 -29.92 17.03
N GLU A 799 -63.20 -29.93 17.04
CA GLU A 799 -64.00 -29.88 15.81
C GLU A 799 -63.77 -28.57 15.05
N ALA A 800 -63.68 -27.43 15.75
CA ALA A 800 -63.41 -26.13 15.15
C ALA A 800 -62.00 -26.04 14.54
N ALA A 801 -60.98 -26.53 15.24
CA ALA A 801 -59.61 -26.58 14.77
C ALA A 801 -59.44 -27.52 13.58
N LEU A 802 -60.13 -28.67 13.57
CA LEU A 802 -60.12 -29.61 12.44
C LEU A 802 -60.80 -29.02 11.21
N ALA A 803 -61.91 -28.30 11.38
CA ALA A 803 -62.58 -27.60 10.29
C ALA A 803 -61.70 -26.48 9.70
N ALA A 804 -61.04 -25.69 10.55
CA ALA A 804 -60.11 -24.65 10.11
C ALA A 804 -58.90 -25.24 9.37
N ALA A 805 -58.30 -26.31 9.91
CA ALA A 805 -57.21 -27.03 9.26
C ALA A 805 -57.57 -27.59 7.88
N ARG A 806 -58.80 -28.13 7.72
CA ARG A 806 -59.29 -28.58 6.40
C ARG A 806 -59.50 -27.43 5.43
N SER A 807 -59.99 -26.28 5.90
CA SER A 807 -60.16 -25.08 5.07
C SER A 807 -58.81 -24.63 4.51
N VAL A 808 -57.80 -24.50 5.38
CA VAL A 808 -56.42 -24.14 4.99
C VAL A 808 -55.80 -25.20 4.07
N MET A 809 -56.05 -26.50 4.32
CA MET A 809 -55.58 -27.58 3.45
C MET A 809 -56.15 -27.46 2.02
N SER A 810 -57.42 -27.06 1.89
CA SER A 810 -58.13 -26.94 0.60
C SER A 810 -57.89 -25.61 -0.14
N ASP A 811 -57.34 -24.61 0.54
CA ASP A 811 -57.10 -23.28 -0.04
C ASP A 811 -55.79 -23.28 -0.85
N PRO A 812 -55.83 -23.21 -2.19
CA PRO A 812 -54.62 -23.28 -3.02
C PRO A 812 -53.62 -22.15 -2.72
N ASP A 813 -54.09 -21.05 -2.14
CA ASP A 813 -53.29 -19.84 -1.90
C ASP A 813 -52.88 -19.69 -0.42
N ALA A 814 -53.09 -20.74 0.40
CA ALA A 814 -52.74 -20.72 1.82
C ALA A 814 -51.25 -20.47 2.06
N THR A 815 -50.94 -19.47 2.87
CA THR A 815 -49.57 -19.10 3.24
C THR A 815 -48.95 -20.11 4.22
N GLU A 816 -47.62 -20.18 4.28
CA GLU A 816 -46.91 -21.04 5.25
C GLU A 816 -47.30 -20.71 6.71
N ALA A 817 -47.55 -19.43 7.01
CA ALA A 817 -48.02 -18.99 8.32
C ALA A 817 -49.43 -19.52 8.66
N GLU A 818 -50.35 -19.51 7.70
CA GLU A 818 -51.69 -20.08 7.87
C GLU A 818 -51.66 -21.60 8.02
N ILE A 819 -50.82 -22.27 7.22
CA ILE A 819 -50.59 -23.73 7.30
C ILE A 819 -50.03 -24.11 8.68
N SER A 820 -48.99 -23.42 9.13
CA SER A 820 -48.36 -23.63 10.44
C SER A 820 -49.31 -23.33 11.59
N ALA A 821 -50.04 -22.19 11.55
CA ALA A 821 -51.01 -21.83 12.59
C ALA A 821 -52.15 -22.85 12.68
N ALA A 822 -52.65 -23.32 11.54
CA ALA A 822 -53.68 -24.35 11.48
C ALA A 822 -53.18 -25.70 12.02
N GLN A 823 -51.94 -26.08 11.70
CA GLN A 823 -51.31 -27.30 12.18
C GLN A 823 -51.14 -27.25 13.71
N THR A 824 -50.58 -26.17 14.24
CA THR A 824 -50.38 -25.98 15.68
C THR A 824 -51.70 -25.96 16.44
N ARG A 825 -52.70 -25.24 15.92
CA ARG A 825 -54.03 -25.19 16.54
C ARG A 825 -54.67 -26.56 16.61
N LEU A 826 -54.60 -27.34 15.53
CA LEU A 826 -55.14 -28.69 15.50
C LEU A 826 -54.38 -29.64 16.45
N ALA A 827 -53.05 -29.60 16.45
CA ALA A 827 -52.23 -30.40 17.36
C ALA A 827 -52.55 -30.11 18.85
N ASN A 828 -52.70 -28.83 19.20
CA ASN A 828 -53.08 -28.42 20.56
C ASN A 828 -54.50 -28.90 20.92
N ALA A 829 -55.44 -28.86 19.98
CA ALA A 829 -56.79 -29.33 20.23
C ALA A 829 -56.87 -30.86 20.39
N ILE A 830 -56.07 -31.63 19.65
CA ILE A 830 -55.90 -33.08 19.86
C ILE A 830 -55.43 -33.34 21.31
N LYS A 831 -54.37 -32.65 21.74
CA LYS A 831 -53.81 -32.79 23.10
C LYS A 831 -54.84 -32.43 24.18
N ALA A 832 -55.60 -31.37 23.99
CA ALA A 832 -56.64 -30.94 24.92
C ALA A 832 -57.77 -31.98 25.06
N VAL A 833 -58.12 -32.69 23.98
CA VAL A 833 -59.06 -33.81 24.03
C VAL A 833 -58.50 -34.93 24.91
N GLU A 834 -57.25 -35.34 24.72
CA GLU A 834 -56.58 -36.38 25.51
C GLU A 834 -56.45 -36.01 27.00
N GLU A 835 -55.99 -34.81 27.30
CA GLU A 835 -55.82 -34.31 28.68
C GLU A 835 -57.16 -34.18 29.41
N SER A 836 -58.23 -33.81 28.70
CA SER A 836 -59.57 -33.69 29.29
C SER A 836 -60.21 -35.05 29.62
N LYS A 837 -59.79 -36.13 28.96
CA LYS A 837 -60.15 -37.51 29.35
C LYS A 837 -59.46 -37.92 30.65
N ALA A 838 -58.22 -37.48 30.85
CA ALA A 838 -57.44 -37.81 32.05
C ALA A 838 -57.99 -37.13 33.32
N HIS A 839 -58.68 -35.99 33.19
CA HIS A 839 -59.23 -35.21 34.31
C HIS A 839 -60.69 -35.53 34.66
N GLY A 840 -61.21 -36.65 34.16
CA GLY A 840 -62.54 -37.16 34.52
C GLY A 840 -62.67 -37.73 35.93
N VAL A 841 -61.79 -37.41 36.90
CA VAL A 841 -61.98 -37.70 38.34
C VAL A 841 -61.20 -36.70 39.22
N GLN A 842 -61.91 -36.08 40.17
CA GLN A 842 -61.47 -35.33 41.37
C GLN A 842 -61.16 -33.81 41.29
N GLY A 843 -61.81 -33.08 42.21
CA GLY A 843 -61.78 -31.63 42.35
C GLY A 843 -60.69 -31.04 43.26
N SER A 844 -60.73 -29.70 43.32
CA SER A 844 -60.25 -28.79 44.37
C SER A 844 -58.77 -28.37 44.45
N SER A 845 -58.60 -27.04 44.43
CA SER A 845 -57.69 -26.16 45.20
C SER A 845 -56.18 -26.13 44.95
N GLY A 846 -55.65 -24.90 44.78
CA GLY A 846 -54.56 -24.40 45.63
C GLY A 846 -53.22 -24.02 44.97
N SER A 847 -53.01 -22.71 44.77
CA SER A 847 -51.87 -21.86 45.18
C SER A 847 -50.38 -22.25 44.97
N SER A 848 -49.66 -21.28 44.36
CA SER A 848 -48.36 -20.63 44.74
C SER A 848 -46.99 -21.34 44.71
N ASP A 849 -46.05 -20.54 44.17
CA ASP A 849 -44.65 -20.25 44.60
C ASP A 849 -43.46 -21.14 44.19
N GLY A 850 -42.44 -20.47 43.61
CA GLY A 850 -41.17 -20.23 44.31
C GLY A 850 -39.86 -20.86 43.79
N GLY A 851 -38.84 -20.00 43.58
CA GLY A 851 -37.38 -20.27 43.75
C GLY A 851 -36.58 -20.60 42.48
N SER A 852 -35.64 -19.79 41.97
CA SER A 852 -34.38 -19.21 42.52
C SER A 852 -33.27 -20.25 42.80
N GLY A 853 -32.09 -20.01 42.21
CA GLY A 853 -30.82 -20.67 42.55
C GLY A 853 -29.63 -20.13 41.75
N ASN A 854 -28.90 -19.18 42.35
CA ASN A 854 -27.52 -18.79 42.03
C ASN A 854 -26.55 -19.95 42.31
N ASP A 855 -25.38 -19.97 41.66
CA ASP A 855 -24.11 -19.84 42.38
C ASP A 855 -22.90 -19.56 41.46
N ASP A 856 -22.06 -18.67 41.96
CA ASP A 856 -20.72 -18.27 41.53
C ASP A 856 -19.70 -19.43 41.61
N THR A 857 -18.59 -19.36 40.88
CA THR A 857 -17.26 -19.15 41.50
C THR A 857 -16.11 -19.03 40.49
N SER A 858 -15.24 -18.10 40.84
CA SER A 858 -13.93 -17.70 40.30
C SER A 858 -12.83 -18.77 40.31
N GLY A 859 -11.81 -18.57 39.46
CA GLY A 859 -10.48 -19.18 39.63
C GLY A 859 -9.39 -18.51 38.79
N ASN A 860 -8.58 -17.67 39.45
CA ASN A 860 -7.38 -17.00 38.92
C ASN A 860 -6.17 -17.96 38.88
N GLY A 861 -5.24 -17.73 37.94
CA GLY A 861 -3.97 -18.47 37.85
C GLY A 861 -2.94 -17.81 36.92
N ASN A 862 -2.00 -17.07 37.52
CA ASN A 862 -0.89 -16.36 36.91
C ASN A 862 0.30 -17.31 36.58
N GLY A 863 1.05 -17.02 35.51
CA GLY A 863 2.28 -17.74 35.14
C GLY A 863 3.13 -16.98 34.12
N ASN A 864 4.28 -16.48 34.58
CA ASN A 864 5.28 -15.65 33.89
C ASN A 864 6.27 -16.51 33.06
N GLY A 865 6.82 -15.98 31.96
CA GLY A 865 8.08 -16.49 31.38
C GLY A 865 8.35 -16.17 29.90
N ASP A 866 9.29 -15.24 29.68
CA ASP A 866 10.27 -15.09 28.57
C ASP A 866 9.76 -15.08 27.11
N GLY A 867 9.90 -14.01 26.32
CA GLY A 867 11.10 -13.20 26.12
C GLY A 867 11.80 -13.65 24.83
N ASN A 868 11.20 -13.35 23.66
CA ASN A 868 11.86 -13.51 22.36
C ASN A 868 11.44 -12.36 21.44
N LEU A 869 12.36 -11.40 21.28
CA LEU A 869 12.29 -10.32 20.30
C LEU A 869 12.36 -10.94 18.90
N LEU A 870 11.33 -10.72 18.09
CA LEU A 870 11.33 -11.12 16.69
C LEU A 870 12.06 -10.06 15.86
N GLN A 871 13.20 -10.48 15.31
CA GLN A 871 14.01 -9.79 14.32
C GLN A 871 13.20 -9.60 13.03
N THR A 872 12.91 -8.36 12.66
CA THR A 872 12.39 -7.99 11.34
C THR A 872 13.52 -8.09 10.32
N GLY A 873 13.37 -8.98 9.33
CA GLY A 873 14.37 -9.30 8.31
C GLY A 873 14.62 -8.15 7.33
N GLY A 874 15.87 -8.03 6.90
CA GLY A 874 16.37 -6.93 6.08
C GLY A 874 15.88 -6.96 4.64
N VAL A 875 15.27 -5.85 4.22
CA VAL A 875 15.20 -5.45 2.82
C VAL A 875 16.50 -4.71 2.49
N SER A 876 17.08 -4.98 1.32
CA SER A 876 18.36 -4.42 0.91
C SER A 876 18.28 -2.90 0.72
N MET A 877 19.04 -2.14 1.52
CA MET A 877 19.17 -0.67 1.47
C MET A 877 19.49 -0.11 0.07
N THR A 878 20.07 -0.91 -0.83
CA THR A 878 20.38 -0.51 -2.22
C THR A 878 19.14 -0.24 -3.05
N ALA A 879 18.07 -1.02 -2.86
CA ALA A 879 16.88 -0.92 -3.70
C ALA A 879 16.14 0.41 -3.44
N SER A 880 16.02 0.80 -2.16
CA SER A 880 15.34 2.04 -1.74
C SER A 880 16.10 3.31 -2.10
N LEU A 881 17.43 3.34 -1.91
CA LEU A 881 18.25 4.52 -2.23
C LEU A 881 18.44 4.72 -3.74
N ALA A 882 18.48 3.64 -4.51
CA ALA A 882 18.67 3.73 -5.95
C ALA A 882 17.40 3.98 -6.74
N ALA A 883 16.29 3.30 -6.38
CA ALA A 883 14.96 3.59 -6.92
C ALA A 883 14.63 5.08 -6.80
N PHE A 884 15.07 5.64 -5.67
CA PHE A 884 14.90 7.02 -5.33
C PHE A 884 15.72 8.01 -6.16
N LEU A 885 16.99 7.68 -6.45
CA LEU A 885 17.83 8.51 -7.32
C LEU A 885 17.30 8.56 -8.76
N ALA A 886 16.45 7.61 -9.18
CA ALA A 886 15.95 7.53 -10.55
C ALA A 886 14.51 8.05 -10.75
N GLY A 887 13.86 8.65 -9.74
CA GLY A 887 12.70 9.53 -9.95
C GLY A 887 11.46 9.22 -9.12
N GLY A 888 11.03 10.21 -8.33
CA GLY A 888 9.62 10.52 -8.03
C GLY A 888 9.00 9.86 -6.79
N GLY A 889 8.46 10.68 -5.88
CA GLY A 889 7.83 10.28 -4.60
C GLY A 889 6.68 9.27 -4.67
N ALA A 890 6.07 9.04 -5.84
CA ALA A 890 5.06 8.00 -6.04
C ALA A 890 5.65 6.59 -5.87
N ILE A 891 6.88 6.36 -6.36
CA ILE A 891 7.59 5.08 -6.18
C ILE A 891 8.01 4.91 -4.71
N ALA A 892 8.36 6.00 -4.00
CA ALA A 892 8.73 5.95 -2.59
C ALA A 892 7.54 5.59 -1.67
N ALA A 893 6.34 6.09 -1.98
CA ALA A 893 5.11 5.72 -1.27
C ALA A 893 4.77 4.23 -1.42
N GLY A 894 4.82 3.69 -2.65
CA GLY A 894 4.61 2.25 -2.92
C GLY A 894 5.70 1.33 -2.37
N ILE A 895 6.97 1.77 -2.39
CA ILE A 895 8.09 1.04 -1.76
C ILE A 895 7.84 0.85 -0.26
N LYS A 896 7.41 1.88 0.47
CA LYS A 896 7.17 1.76 1.92
C LYS A 896 6.05 0.76 2.22
N ALA A 897 4.92 0.90 1.56
CA ALA A 897 3.76 0.06 1.84
C ALA A 897 4.04 -1.43 1.53
N ARG A 898 4.81 -1.71 0.47
CA ARG A 898 5.31 -3.06 0.17
C ARG A 898 6.37 -3.56 1.16
N MET A 899 7.21 -2.68 1.71
CA MET A 899 8.22 -3.00 2.74
C MET A 899 7.60 -3.27 4.12
N SER A 900 6.49 -2.62 4.47
CA SER A 900 5.75 -2.89 5.72
C SER A 900 4.89 -4.15 5.67
N GLY A 901 4.41 -4.58 4.49
CA GLY A 901 3.47 -5.69 4.34
C GLY A 901 4.08 -7.11 4.26
N ARG A 902 5.39 -7.27 4.05
CA ARG A 902 6.04 -8.60 4.00
C ARG A 902 6.71 -8.98 5.33
N GLY A 903 5.94 -9.59 6.22
CA GLY A 903 6.50 -10.55 7.18
C GLY A 903 7.14 -11.73 6.43
N ASN A 904 8.38 -12.10 6.79
CA ASN A 904 9.19 -13.16 6.17
C ASN A 904 8.39 -14.36 5.65
N ARG A 905 8.48 -14.64 4.33
CA ARG A 905 8.19 -15.96 3.77
C ARG A 905 9.47 -16.81 3.84
N GLU A 906 9.50 -17.81 4.72
CA GLU A 906 10.16 -19.10 4.48
C GLU A 906 9.11 -20.14 4.13
#